data_AF-A0A950ENS8-F1
#
_entry.id   AF-A0A950ENS8-F1
#
_cell.length_a   1.000
_cell.length_b   1.000
_cell.length_c   1.000
_cell.angle_alpha   90.00
_cell.angle_beta   90.00
_cell.angle_gamma   90.00
#
_symmetry.space_group_name_H-M   'P 1'
#
loop_
_entity.id
_entity.type
_entity.pdbx_description
1 polymer ?
#
loop_
_entity_poly.entity_id
_entity_poly.type
_entity_poly.pdbx_seq_one_letter_code
_entity_poly.pdbx_strand_id
1 'polypeptide(L)'
;DNMDLALAHQLEAQFAGEGQRLPAQRFAQLVQRCRIAKEQLLAADAPEQVGITLLGGGSRLLAQTRSATLTREQVRQQVVEGFLPRAQIGDAPARRQGALRGLGLPYPADAAISRHLAQFLSQHAGGALPDTVLLNGGVFHAHELVQRLTQQLGDWRGKPVRVLHNPHPDWAVARGAAAYGLARHQAEQLQSSEPEQSSAQAQPTPAAIKTMVPRIGGGAVRSYWLLLPGKKGEAPQGICLLPRGTEEGVRILLSGRRFALKLGQAVRFNLLANSQSHSPAQAGQIAVLAGEGWVELPPLSMVLPAPEGRDKTQVEVQLQASMSEVGTLEVRCVAANDADQSWLLPFAVRGAVGASASIADDADAMGTGGRKDQKLPAAVALMERIFGNQAQEVGPKEVRQLRQSLEKMLGPREGWEVGLLRALFDALLARAKRRRRTAEHERVWLNLAGWCLRPGVGAELDAWRMEQVWALYGQGLGHPREAGNWTEWWVFWRRVAAGLNEAQQMELLEDVAGHMQKAVQKNSKSSHGSQHGNYSDMLRLFAAMEAVPWQYRQEMGRWMLQRLKRPDETVQTWWAIGRLAARQSLAANAHLVMPAGAAQEFLDATLEQDWRKNETAMFAAVQMARMTGDRARDLPDELRARVLEKMRASGAPERWIAMVEQVVQMEAEDQKRSLGDSLPPGLVLL
;
A
#
# COMPACT_ATOMS: atom_id res chain seq x y z
N ASP A 1 19.09 6.08 11.00
CA ASP A 1 18.50 4.72 10.97
C ASP A 1 19.40 3.68 10.30
N ASN A 2 19.53 3.63 8.97
CA ASN A 2 20.35 2.59 8.31
C ASN A 2 21.81 2.57 8.78
N MET A 3 22.40 3.75 9.01
CA MET A 3 23.75 3.88 9.57
C MET A 3 23.84 3.27 10.98
N ASP A 4 22.81 3.46 11.80
CA ASP A 4 22.76 2.97 13.18
C ASP A 4 22.55 1.44 13.22
N LEU A 5 21.72 0.93 12.30
CA LEU A 5 21.52 -0.50 12.09
C LEU A 5 22.79 -1.19 11.61
N ALA A 6 23.52 -0.60 10.66
CA ALA A 6 24.78 -1.15 10.15
C ALA A 6 25.79 -1.32 11.28
N LEU A 7 25.95 -0.28 12.13
CA LEU A 7 26.79 -0.35 13.32
C LEU A 7 26.32 -1.41 14.31
N ALA A 8 25.02 -1.50 14.56
CA ALA A 8 24.46 -2.50 15.46
C ALA A 8 24.68 -3.94 14.97
N HIS A 9 24.52 -4.20 13.67
CA HIS A 9 24.80 -5.51 13.09
C HIS A 9 26.28 -5.88 13.12
N GLN A 10 27.19 -4.91 12.91
CA GLN A 10 28.63 -5.15 13.05
C GLN A 10 29.00 -5.54 14.48
N LEU A 11 28.43 -4.86 15.47
CA LEU A 11 28.71 -5.11 16.88
C LEU A 11 27.96 -6.31 17.45
N GLU A 12 26.89 -6.77 16.78
CA GLU A 12 26.00 -7.81 17.27
C GLU A 12 26.74 -9.09 17.69
N ALA A 13 27.72 -9.53 16.89
CA ALA A 13 28.50 -10.74 17.20
C ALA A 13 29.27 -10.63 18.52
N GLN A 14 29.69 -9.43 18.93
CA GLN A 14 30.38 -9.21 20.21
C GLN A 14 29.41 -9.34 21.40
N PHE A 15 28.11 -9.14 21.18
CA PHE A 15 27.08 -9.25 22.20
C PHE A 15 26.37 -10.60 22.22
N ALA A 16 26.15 -11.25 21.06
CA ALA A 16 25.46 -12.54 20.93
C ALA A 16 26.41 -13.75 20.88
N GLY A 17 27.65 -13.59 20.39
CA GLY A 17 28.54 -14.70 20.00
C GLY A 17 28.52 -14.93 18.48
N GLU A 18 29.57 -15.54 17.93
CA GLU A 18 29.68 -15.80 16.48
C GLU A 18 28.52 -16.67 15.97
N GLY A 19 27.91 -16.26 14.85
CA GLY A 19 26.77 -16.96 14.24
C GLY A 19 25.43 -16.80 14.97
N GLN A 20 25.38 -16.14 16.14
CA GLN A 20 24.16 -15.92 16.89
C GLN A 20 23.59 -14.51 16.68
N ARG A 21 22.26 -14.38 16.81
CA ARG A 21 21.55 -13.09 16.77
C ARG A 21 21.02 -12.71 18.15
N LEU A 22 21.07 -11.43 18.46
CA LEU A 22 20.42 -10.88 19.64
C LEU A 22 18.89 -10.96 19.50
N PRO A 23 18.16 -11.24 20.60
CA PRO A 23 16.72 -11.07 20.64
C PRO A 23 16.31 -9.65 20.25
N ALA A 24 15.15 -9.49 19.60
CA ALA A 24 14.70 -8.23 19.00
C ALA A 24 14.79 -7.01 19.95
N GLN A 25 14.36 -7.16 21.20
CA GLN A 25 14.42 -6.09 22.20
C GLN A 25 15.85 -5.66 22.54
N ARG A 26 16.79 -6.62 22.65
CA ARG A 26 18.21 -6.32 22.91
C ARG A 26 18.88 -5.70 21.69
N PHE A 27 18.51 -6.16 20.49
CA PHE A 27 18.99 -5.56 19.25
C PHE A 27 18.52 -4.11 19.10
N ALA A 28 17.26 -3.80 19.42
CA ALA A 28 16.75 -2.43 19.41
C ALA A 28 17.50 -1.51 20.40
N GLN A 29 17.82 -2.02 21.60
CA GLN A 29 18.69 -1.29 22.55
C GLN A 29 20.07 -1.03 21.95
N LEU A 30 20.67 -2.02 21.27
CA LEU A 30 21.96 -1.86 20.60
C LEU A 30 21.91 -0.78 19.51
N VAL A 31 20.87 -0.77 18.68
CA VAL A 31 20.66 0.26 17.64
C VAL A 31 20.62 1.66 18.25
N GLN A 32 19.85 1.85 19.33
CA GLN A 32 19.77 3.14 19.99
C GLN A 32 21.11 3.59 20.59
N ARG A 33 21.87 2.65 21.19
CA ARG A 33 23.22 2.95 21.69
C ARG A 33 24.20 3.29 20.56
N CYS A 34 24.10 2.59 19.43
CA CYS A 34 24.91 2.89 18.24
C CYS A 34 24.58 4.27 17.66
N ARG A 35 23.30 4.69 17.67
CA ARG A 35 22.91 6.04 17.23
C ARG A 35 23.60 7.13 18.03
N ILE A 36 23.52 7.04 19.37
CA ILE A 36 24.15 8.01 20.27
C ILE A 36 25.67 8.02 20.07
N ALA A 37 26.30 6.83 20.00
CA ALA A 37 27.74 6.73 19.80
C ALA A 37 28.19 7.29 18.45
N LYS A 38 27.44 7.03 17.37
CA LYS A 38 27.69 7.56 16.02
C LYS A 38 27.60 9.09 16.00
N GLU A 39 26.57 9.67 16.60
CA GLU A 39 26.40 11.13 16.69
C GLU A 39 27.56 11.78 17.44
N GLN A 40 28.09 11.16 18.51
CA GLN A 40 29.28 11.64 19.23
C GLN A 40 30.57 11.48 18.42
N LEU A 41 30.77 10.32 17.79
CA LEU A 41 32.00 9.97 17.05
C LEU A 41 32.14 10.70 15.70
N LEU A 42 31.06 11.35 15.21
CA LEU A 42 31.06 12.16 13.99
C LEU A 42 30.92 13.68 14.25
N ALA A 43 30.91 14.10 15.51
CA ALA A 43 30.91 15.51 15.89
C ALA A 43 32.25 16.19 15.54
N ALA A 44 32.28 17.52 15.55
CA ALA A 44 33.50 18.29 15.27
C ALA A 44 34.63 17.96 16.27
N ASP A 45 34.30 17.87 17.56
CA ASP A 45 35.21 17.52 18.66
C ASP A 45 35.03 16.05 19.11
N ALA A 46 34.97 15.13 18.14
CA ALA A 46 34.70 13.72 18.41
C ALA A 46 35.83 13.02 19.20
N PRO A 47 35.50 12.17 20.20
CA PRO A 47 36.48 11.31 20.87
C PRO A 47 36.99 10.19 19.94
N GLU A 48 38.11 9.56 20.30
CA GLU A 48 38.67 8.42 19.54
C GLU A 48 37.80 7.15 19.61
N GLN A 49 37.06 6.96 20.72
CA GLN A 49 36.21 5.80 20.93
C GLN A 49 35.11 6.06 21.97
N VAL A 50 34.01 5.32 21.86
CA VAL A 50 32.88 5.32 22.80
C VAL A 50 32.57 3.88 23.24
N GLY A 51 32.37 3.68 24.54
CA GLY A 51 31.92 2.40 25.09
C GLY A 51 30.41 2.20 24.88
N ILE A 52 30.03 1.05 24.32
CA ILE A 52 28.64 0.62 24.15
C ILE A 52 28.36 -0.51 25.13
N THR A 53 27.45 -0.27 26.06
CA THR A 53 27.08 -1.26 27.08
C THR A 53 25.62 -1.69 26.92
N LEU A 54 25.40 -2.99 26.86
CA LEU A 54 24.08 -3.60 26.97
C LEU A 54 23.96 -4.28 28.34
N LEU A 55 23.00 -3.82 29.13
CA LEU A 55 22.67 -4.45 30.41
C LEU A 55 22.10 -5.87 30.17
N GLY A 56 22.33 -6.77 31.12
CA GLY A 56 21.75 -8.11 31.09
C GLY A 56 20.22 -8.07 31.19
N GLY A 57 19.52 -9.08 30.68
CA GLY A 57 18.08 -9.25 30.88
C GLY A 57 17.77 -10.14 32.09
N GLY A 58 16.67 -9.87 32.81
CA GLY A 58 16.16 -10.72 33.91
C GLY A 58 16.76 -10.44 35.30
N SER A 59 16.50 -11.29 36.29
CA SER A 59 16.89 -11.13 37.71
C SER A 59 18.40 -11.19 37.99
N ARG A 60 19.24 -11.24 36.96
CA ARG A 60 20.71 -11.22 37.02
C ARG A 60 21.31 -10.05 36.22
N LEU A 61 20.71 -8.86 36.36
CA LEU A 61 21.09 -7.61 35.66
C LEU A 61 22.59 -7.29 35.69
N LEU A 62 23.28 -7.62 36.79
CA LEU A 62 24.70 -7.31 36.97
C LEU A 62 25.65 -8.40 36.46
N ALA A 63 25.19 -9.63 36.28
CA ALA A 63 26.06 -10.77 35.93
C ALA A 63 26.25 -10.95 34.40
N GLN A 64 25.49 -10.24 33.57
CA GLN A 64 25.53 -10.37 32.09
C GLN A 64 25.64 -9.02 31.38
N THR A 65 26.25 -8.02 32.02
CA THR A 65 26.60 -6.77 31.35
C THR A 65 27.73 -7.06 30.36
N ARG A 66 27.46 -6.83 29.08
CA ARG A 66 28.47 -6.89 28.03
C ARG A 66 28.74 -5.47 27.54
N SER A 67 30.01 -5.15 27.35
CA SER A 67 30.45 -3.90 26.76
C SER A 67 31.28 -4.20 25.53
N ALA A 68 31.10 -3.39 24.50
CA ALA A 68 31.92 -3.34 23.30
C ALA A 68 32.41 -1.91 23.11
N THR A 69 33.60 -1.74 22.55
CA THR A 69 34.12 -0.42 22.20
C THR A 69 33.86 -0.16 20.73
N LEU A 70 33.25 0.99 20.43
CA LEU A 70 33.10 1.49 19.07
C LEU A 70 34.08 2.65 18.88
N THR A 71 35.01 2.48 17.95
CA THR A 71 36.04 3.48 17.64
C THR A 71 35.57 4.44 16.55
N ARG A 72 36.14 5.64 16.51
CA ARG A 72 35.93 6.61 15.44
C ARG A 72 36.27 6.02 14.08
N GLU A 73 37.37 5.27 13.98
CA GLU A 73 37.78 4.62 12.74
C GLU A 73 36.77 3.56 12.27
N GLN A 74 36.19 2.76 13.18
CA GLN A 74 35.13 1.83 12.82
C GLN A 74 33.87 2.54 12.29
N VAL A 75 33.48 3.66 12.93
CA VAL A 75 32.37 4.49 12.43
C VAL A 75 32.70 5.09 11.07
N ARG A 76 33.92 5.59 10.88
CA ARG A 76 34.39 6.11 9.60
C ARG A 76 34.31 5.04 8.51
N GLN A 77 34.82 3.84 8.78
CA GLN A 77 34.82 2.71 7.85
C GLN A 77 33.38 2.24 7.50
N GLN A 78 32.48 2.15 8.48
CA GLN A 78 31.11 1.65 8.22
C GLN A 78 30.15 2.71 7.72
N VAL A 79 30.22 3.92 8.26
CA VAL A 79 29.26 4.99 7.97
C VAL A 79 29.76 5.84 6.82
N VAL A 80 30.98 6.38 6.90
CA VAL A 80 31.52 7.26 5.85
C VAL A 80 31.84 6.45 4.60
N GLU A 81 32.65 5.39 4.70
CA GLU A 81 32.99 4.58 3.52
C GLU A 81 31.81 3.71 3.04
N GLY A 82 30.90 3.31 3.93
CA GLY A 82 29.75 2.48 3.55
C GLY A 82 28.62 3.26 2.86
N PHE A 83 28.30 4.47 3.35
CA PHE A 83 27.18 5.27 2.82
C PHE A 83 27.64 6.39 1.88
N LEU A 84 28.88 6.86 1.99
CA LEU A 84 29.50 7.85 1.10
C LEU A 84 30.86 7.35 0.57
N PRO A 85 30.93 6.15 -0.04
CA PRO A 85 32.15 5.68 -0.67
C PRO A 85 32.60 6.65 -1.75
N ARG A 86 33.91 6.64 -2.05
CA ARG A 86 34.40 7.33 -3.25
C ARG A 86 33.74 6.73 -4.49
N ALA A 87 33.24 7.58 -5.37
CA ALA A 87 32.58 7.17 -6.60
C ALA A 87 33.08 8.00 -7.79
N GLN A 88 33.04 7.43 -8.98
CA GLN A 88 33.24 8.15 -10.23
C GLN A 88 31.93 8.79 -10.68
N ILE A 89 32.00 9.88 -11.46
CA ILE A 89 30.79 10.58 -11.94
C ILE A 89 29.93 9.70 -12.86
N GLY A 90 30.50 8.64 -13.44
CA GLY A 90 29.80 7.64 -14.25
C GLY A 90 29.24 6.45 -13.46
N ASP A 91 29.46 6.37 -12.14
CA ASP A 91 28.96 5.27 -11.33
C ASP A 91 27.43 5.31 -11.20
N ALA A 92 26.83 4.13 -11.10
CA ALA A 92 25.39 3.96 -10.88
C ALA A 92 25.11 3.06 -9.66
N PRO A 93 23.97 3.26 -8.97
CA PRO A 93 23.57 2.40 -7.85
C PRO A 93 23.42 0.93 -8.27
N ALA A 94 23.88 0.03 -7.41
CA ALA A 94 23.69 -1.41 -7.62
C ALA A 94 22.20 -1.81 -7.49
N ARG A 95 21.74 -2.70 -8.38
CA ARG A 95 20.35 -3.22 -8.37
C ARG A 95 20.11 -4.41 -7.43
N ARG A 96 21.17 -4.97 -6.82
CA ARG A 96 21.08 -6.11 -5.87
C ARG A 96 21.08 -5.61 -4.42
N GLN A 97 20.20 -6.19 -3.60
CA GLN A 97 19.86 -5.72 -2.26
C GLN A 97 20.97 -6.01 -1.22
N GLY A 98 21.36 -4.99 -0.45
CA GLY A 98 22.10 -5.16 0.81
C GLY A 98 21.17 -5.53 1.98
N ALA A 99 21.65 -6.38 2.88
CA ALA A 99 20.86 -7.09 3.91
C ALA A 99 20.42 -6.26 5.14
N LEU A 100 20.58 -4.94 5.14
CA LEU A 100 20.39 -4.10 6.33
C LEU A 100 19.18 -3.18 6.16
N ARG A 101 18.00 -3.67 6.54
CA ARG A 101 16.79 -2.84 6.73
C ARG A 101 16.30 -3.00 8.16
N GLY A 102 15.87 -1.88 8.75
CA GLY A 102 15.06 -1.86 9.96
C GLY A 102 13.82 -1.00 9.73
N LEU A 103 12.78 -1.30 10.50
CA LEU A 103 11.51 -0.57 10.67
C LEU A 103 10.97 0.16 9.43
N GLY A 104 10.19 -0.56 8.60
CA GLY A 104 8.98 -0.04 7.95
C GLY A 104 9.07 1.14 6.96
N LEU A 105 10.25 1.67 6.67
CA LEU A 105 10.45 2.82 5.77
C LEU A 105 11.06 2.38 4.41
N PRO A 106 10.65 2.98 3.28
CA PRO A 106 11.01 2.56 1.93
C PRO A 106 12.42 3.04 1.53
N TYR A 107 13.46 2.43 2.09
CA TYR A 107 14.84 2.80 1.80
C TYR A 107 15.41 2.17 0.50
N PRO A 108 16.31 2.86 -0.24
CA PRO A 108 16.94 2.37 -1.48
C PRO A 108 17.79 1.11 -1.26
N ALA A 109 17.93 0.27 -2.31
CA ALA A 109 18.62 -1.03 -2.25
C ALA A 109 20.16 -0.93 -2.15
N ASP A 110 20.76 0.11 -2.74
CA ASP A 110 22.16 0.48 -2.58
C ASP A 110 22.26 1.60 -1.54
N ALA A 111 23.05 1.39 -0.49
CA ALA A 111 23.24 2.37 0.57
C ALA A 111 24.21 3.51 0.20
N ALA A 112 24.99 3.35 -0.88
CA ALA A 112 26.01 4.31 -1.30
C ALA A 112 25.40 5.58 -1.94
N ILE A 113 25.16 6.59 -1.11
CA ILE A 113 24.65 7.91 -1.49
C ILE A 113 25.47 8.52 -2.63
N SER A 114 26.80 8.38 -2.63
CA SER A 114 27.67 8.89 -3.69
C SER A 114 27.32 8.35 -5.07
N ARG A 115 26.93 7.07 -5.21
CA ARG A 115 26.55 6.49 -6.51
C ARG A 115 25.19 6.98 -6.98
N HIS A 116 24.25 7.17 -6.05
CA HIS A 116 22.96 7.80 -6.36
C HIS A 116 23.15 9.24 -6.82
N LEU A 117 24.05 9.98 -6.16
CA LEU A 117 24.38 11.35 -6.54
C LEU A 117 25.08 11.43 -7.90
N ALA A 118 26.02 10.54 -8.20
CA ALA A 118 26.67 10.44 -9.50
C ALA A 118 25.65 10.15 -10.62
N GLN A 119 24.76 9.18 -10.39
CA GLN A 119 23.66 8.88 -11.31
C GLN A 119 22.71 10.07 -11.49
N PHE A 120 22.36 10.77 -10.41
CA PHE A 120 21.51 11.95 -10.50
C PHE A 120 22.17 13.05 -11.33
N LEU A 121 23.43 13.37 -11.05
CA LEU A 121 24.16 14.41 -11.77
C LEU A 121 24.40 14.04 -13.24
N SER A 122 24.77 12.80 -13.54
CA SER A 122 24.90 12.35 -14.94
C SER A 122 23.59 12.45 -15.73
N GLN A 123 22.44 12.24 -15.07
CA GLN A 123 21.12 12.32 -15.70
C GLN A 123 20.56 13.75 -15.84
N HIS A 124 21.00 14.69 -15.01
CA HIS A 124 20.34 15.99 -14.87
C HIS A 124 21.25 17.21 -15.05
N ALA A 125 22.56 17.09 -14.86
CA ALA A 125 23.48 18.23 -14.90
C ALA A 125 23.82 18.70 -16.33
N GLY A 126 23.56 17.87 -17.36
CA GLY A 126 23.87 18.23 -18.76
C GLY A 126 25.35 18.57 -19.00
N GLY A 127 26.25 18.04 -18.18
CA GLY A 127 27.69 18.34 -18.19
C GLY A 127 28.12 19.51 -17.29
N ALA A 128 27.20 20.30 -16.74
CA ALA A 128 27.49 21.40 -15.83
C ALA A 128 27.30 21.00 -14.37
N LEU A 129 28.38 20.57 -13.71
CA LEU A 129 28.36 20.18 -12.30
C LEU A 129 28.08 21.37 -11.37
N PRO A 130 27.37 21.16 -10.25
CA PRO A 130 26.97 22.23 -9.34
C PRO A 130 28.19 22.90 -8.72
N ASP A 131 28.18 24.24 -8.68
CA ASP A 131 29.20 25.03 -7.99
C ASP A 131 28.87 25.28 -6.51
N THR A 132 27.62 25.07 -6.13
CA THR A 132 27.04 25.44 -4.84
C THR A 132 26.19 24.30 -4.31
N VAL A 133 26.24 24.04 -3.01
CA VAL A 133 25.47 22.98 -2.34
C VAL A 133 24.79 23.50 -1.07
N LEU A 134 23.54 23.11 -0.88
CA LEU A 134 22.78 23.31 0.36
C LEU A 134 22.52 21.94 0.99
N LEU A 135 22.84 21.80 2.28
CA LEU A 135 22.70 20.54 3.02
C LEU A 135 21.52 20.65 3.99
N ASN A 136 20.60 19.69 3.91
CA ASN A 136 19.36 19.63 4.69
C ASN A 136 19.18 18.25 5.33
N GLY A 137 18.67 18.20 6.56
CA GLY A 137 18.49 17.00 7.38
C GLY A 137 19.62 16.76 8.39
N GLY A 138 19.27 16.21 9.56
CA GLY A 138 20.17 16.10 10.72
C GLY A 138 21.41 15.23 10.54
N VAL A 139 21.46 14.41 9.49
CA VAL A 139 22.68 13.67 9.12
C VAL A 139 23.85 14.61 8.82
N PHE A 140 23.59 15.84 8.40
CA PHE A 140 24.62 16.84 8.08
C PHE A 140 25.15 17.62 9.30
N HIS A 141 24.72 17.28 10.51
CA HIS A 141 25.47 17.64 11.72
C HIS A 141 26.80 16.87 11.83
N ALA A 142 26.93 15.72 11.13
CA ALA A 142 28.16 14.95 11.05
C ALA A 142 29.17 15.63 10.11
N HIS A 143 30.19 16.28 10.68
CA HIS A 143 31.14 17.09 9.91
C HIS A 143 31.93 16.27 8.88
N GLU A 144 32.29 15.03 9.22
CA GLU A 144 32.98 14.12 8.30
C GLU A 144 32.15 13.78 7.05
N LEU A 145 30.82 13.67 7.18
CA LEU A 145 29.94 13.40 6.04
C LEU A 145 29.83 14.63 5.12
N VAL A 146 29.79 15.83 5.71
CA VAL A 146 29.81 17.10 4.97
C VAL A 146 31.14 17.23 4.20
N GLN A 147 32.27 16.97 4.85
CA GLN A 147 33.58 17.01 4.21
C GLN A 147 33.69 15.98 3.08
N ARG A 148 33.31 14.72 3.31
CA ARG A 148 33.35 13.67 2.28
C ARG A 148 32.50 14.03 1.06
N LEU A 149 31.28 14.51 1.27
CA LEU A 149 30.36 14.88 0.18
C LEU A 149 30.89 16.07 -0.63
N THR A 150 31.38 17.10 0.05
CA THR A 150 31.89 18.32 -0.61
C THR A 150 33.21 18.08 -1.33
N GLN A 151 34.07 17.23 -0.79
CA GLN A 151 35.27 16.75 -1.48
C GLN A 151 34.90 15.96 -2.74
N GLN A 152 33.97 14.99 -2.64
CA GLN A 152 33.53 14.19 -3.78
C GLN A 152 32.96 15.05 -4.92
N LEU A 153 32.15 16.06 -4.58
CA LEU A 153 31.61 17.03 -5.56
C LEU A 153 32.73 17.91 -6.14
N GLY A 154 33.66 18.36 -5.31
CA GLY A 154 34.83 19.15 -5.73
C GLY A 154 35.74 18.38 -6.69
N ASP A 155 35.97 17.10 -6.41
CA ASP A 155 36.77 16.19 -7.24
C ASP A 155 36.12 15.96 -8.60
N TRP A 156 34.79 15.72 -8.65
CA TRP A 156 34.07 15.60 -9.92
C TRP A 156 34.09 16.90 -10.73
N ARG A 157 33.96 18.05 -10.06
CA ARG A 157 33.96 19.37 -10.70
C ARG A 157 35.37 19.86 -11.08
N GLY A 158 36.42 19.33 -10.44
CA GLY A 158 37.79 19.85 -10.51
C GLY A 158 38.01 21.17 -9.76
N LYS A 159 37.02 21.66 -8.99
CA LYS A 159 37.09 22.91 -8.21
C LYS A 159 36.21 22.82 -6.97
N PRO A 160 36.61 23.40 -5.82
CA PRO A 160 35.82 23.38 -4.59
C PRO A 160 34.39 23.91 -4.77
N VAL A 161 33.42 23.25 -4.14
CA VAL A 161 32.02 23.69 -4.11
C VAL A 161 31.77 24.66 -2.95
N ARG A 162 30.91 25.64 -3.17
CA ARG A 162 30.45 26.57 -2.13
C ARG A 162 29.34 25.93 -1.31
N VAL A 163 29.58 25.68 -0.03
CA VAL A 163 28.54 25.22 0.89
C VAL A 163 27.75 26.42 1.40
N LEU A 164 26.44 26.42 1.18
CA LEU A 164 25.56 27.46 1.72
C LEU A 164 25.36 27.26 3.22
N HIS A 165 25.44 28.37 3.97
CA HIS A 165 25.25 28.33 5.41
C HIS A 165 23.81 27.96 5.76
N ASN A 166 23.65 26.87 6.51
CA ASN A 166 22.38 26.43 7.07
C ASN A 166 22.58 26.01 8.53
N PRO A 167 22.23 26.85 9.52
CA PRO A 167 22.46 26.54 10.93
C PRO A 167 21.47 25.50 11.49
N HIS A 168 20.37 25.25 10.77
CA HIS A 168 19.31 24.33 11.21
C HIS A 168 18.88 23.41 10.05
N PRO A 169 19.73 22.46 9.64
CA PRO A 169 19.40 21.52 8.58
C PRO A 169 18.13 20.71 8.88
N ASP A 170 17.79 20.49 10.16
CA ASP A 170 16.58 19.79 10.60
C ASP A 170 15.27 20.55 10.32
N TRP A 171 15.33 21.88 10.25
CA TRP A 171 14.14 22.73 10.07
C TRP A 171 13.91 23.16 8.64
N ALA A 172 14.89 22.95 7.75
CA ALA A 172 14.89 23.49 6.39
C ALA A 172 13.65 23.09 5.57
N VAL A 173 13.23 21.82 5.67
CA VAL A 173 12.05 21.30 4.95
C VAL A 173 10.76 21.92 5.47
N ALA A 174 10.57 21.98 6.80
CA ALA A 174 9.39 22.56 7.41
C ALA A 174 9.26 24.06 7.08
N ARG A 175 10.38 24.79 7.07
CA ARG A 175 10.42 26.20 6.65
C ARG A 175 10.04 26.38 5.18
N GLY A 176 10.54 25.51 4.30
CA GLY A 176 10.17 25.52 2.87
C GLY A 176 8.69 25.25 2.64
N ALA A 177 8.11 24.28 3.35
CA ALA A 177 6.69 23.96 3.28
C ALA A 177 5.81 25.14 3.74
N ALA A 178 6.17 25.79 4.87
CA ALA A 178 5.47 26.97 5.36
C ALA A 178 5.55 28.13 4.36
N ALA A 179 6.72 28.37 3.76
CA ALA A 179 6.90 29.40 2.74
C ALA A 179 6.06 29.12 1.48
N TYR A 180 6.00 27.87 1.03
CA TYR A 180 5.15 27.45 -0.09
C TYR A 180 3.66 27.65 0.20
N GLY A 181 3.19 27.25 1.38
CA GLY A 181 1.80 27.46 1.81
C GLY A 181 1.44 28.95 1.86
N LEU A 182 2.34 29.80 2.38
CA LEU A 182 2.15 31.25 2.39
C LEU A 182 2.07 31.82 0.96
N ALA A 183 2.93 31.36 0.05
CA ALA A 183 2.92 31.78 -1.36
C ALA A 183 1.60 31.42 -2.04
N ARG A 184 1.09 30.21 -1.80
CA ARG A 184 -0.19 29.75 -2.35
C ARG A 184 -1.35 30.58 -1.81
N HIS A 185 -1.39 30.79 -0.50
CA HIS A 185 -2.44 31.60 0.13
C HIS A 185 -2.43 33.05 -0.38
N GLN A 186 -1.25 33.65 -0.55
CA GLN A 186 -1.13 34.99 -1.13
C GLN A 186 -1.59 35.05 -2.59
N ALA A 187 -1.28 34.03 -3.38
CA ALA A 187 -1.76 33.93 -4.77
C ALA A 187 -3.28 33.77 -4.85
N GLU A 188 -3.88 32.94 -3.98
CA GLU A 188 -5.33 32.79 -3.84
C GLU A 188 -5.99 34.12 -3.42
N GLN A 189 -5.40 34.83 -2.44
CA GLN A 189 -5.91 36.13 -2.01
C GLN A 189 -5.86 37.18 -3.13
N LEU A 190 -4.76 37.27 -3.87
CA LEU A 190 -4.61 38.18 -5.02
C LEU A 190 -5.61 37.87 -6.14
N GLN A 191 -5.99 36.60 -6.33
CA GLN A 191 -7.04 36.20 -7.29
C GLN A 191 -8.45 36.49 -6.78
N SER A 192 -8.69 36.41 -5.47
CA SER A 192 -9.99 36.72 -4.85
C SER A 192 -10.24 38.22 -4.60
N SER A 193 -9.22 39.06 -4.76
CA SER A 193 -9.27 40.51 -4.49
C SER A 193 -9.22 41.37 -5.75
N GLU A 194 -9.56 40.83 -6.93
CA GLU A 194 -10.00 41.66 -8.05
C GLU A 194 -11.39 42.27 -7.73
N PRO A 195 -11.53 43.59 -7.54
CA PRO A 195 -12.83 44.20 -7.33
C PRO A 195 -13.43 44.59 -8.69
N GLU A 196 -14.70 44.25 -8.87
CA GLU A 196 -15.61 45.00 -9.73
C GLU A 196 -15.50 46.51 -9.42
N GLN A 197 -15.65 47.31 -10.48
CA GLN A 197 -15.25 48.72 -10.56
C GLN A 197 -15.83 49.67 -9.49
N SER A 198 -15.06 50.75 -9.26
CA SER A 198 -15.38 52.05 -8.62
C SER A 198 -15.17 52.10 -7.08
N SER A 199 -14.61 53.15 -6.47
CA SER A 199 -14.27 54.51 -6.87
C SER A 199 -13.23 55.10 -5.89
N ALA A 200 -12.51 56.12 -6.35
CA ALA A 200 -11.50 56.95 -5.69
C ALA A 200 -11.57 57.14 -4.15
N GLN A 201 -10.44 56.88 -3.48
CA GLN A 201 -9.69 57.86 -2.66
C GLN A 201 -8.42 57.18 -2.10
N ALA A 202 -7.26 57.64 -2.57
CA ALA A 202 -5.97 57.11 -2.17
C ALA A 202 -5.51 57.69 -0.82
N GLN A 203 -5.39 56.84 0.20
CA GLN A 203 -4.49 57.07 1.34
C GLN A 203 -3.25 56.18 1.15
N PRO A 204 -2.02 56.69 1.37
CA PRO A 204 -0.82 55.89 1.21
C PRO A 204 -0.69 54.91 2.39
N THR A 205 -1.03 53.65 2.13
CA THR A 205 -0.70 52.54 3.03
C THR A 205 0.82 52.29 2.97
N PRO A 206 1.50 51.97 4.09
CA PRO A 206 2.94 51.70 4.08
C PRO A 206 3.26 50.57 3.12
N ALA A 207 4.32 50.73 2.33
CA ALA A 207 4.76 49.77 1.31
C ALA A 207 4.88 48.37 1.91
N ALA A 208 3.89 47.51 1.63
CA ALA A 208 3.95 46.10 1.93
C ALA A 208 5.16 45.53 1.18
N ILE A 209 6.12 44.99 1.93
CA ILE A 209 7.26 44.28 1.37
C ILE A 209 6.66 43.14 0.53
N LYS A 210 6.69 43.28 -0.81
CA LYS A 210 6.34 42.22 -1.76
C LYS A 210 7.43 41.16 -1.71
N THR A 211 7.44 40.36 -0.65
CA THR A 211 8.20 39.12 -0.64
C THR A 211 7.47 38.14 -1.55
N MET A 212 7.65 38.31 -2.87
CA MET A 212 7.21 37.30 -3.84
C MET A 212 8.06 36.05 -3.61
N VAL A 213 7.46 35.04 -3.00
CA VAL A 213 8.07 33.71 -2.96
C VAL A 213 8.06 33.18 -4.40
N PRO A 214 9.21 32.83 -5.00
CA PRO A 214 9.26 32.33 -6.37
C PRO A 214 8.49 31.02 -6.51
N ARG A 215 7.75 30.85 -7.62
CA ARG A 215 7.04 29.61 -7.94
C ARG A 215 8.05 28.54 -8.34
N ILE A 216 8.00 27.39 -7.68
CA ILE A 216 8.84 26.22 -7.98
C ILE A 216 8.05 25.31 -8.92
N GLY A 217 8.51 25.13 -10.17
CA GLY A 217 7.92 24.19 -11.13
C GLY A 217 8.78 22.94 -11.29
N GLY A 218 8.17 21.75 -11.21
CA GLY A 218 8.89 20.46 -11.23
C GLY A 218 8.81 19.68 -12.54
N GLY A 219 7.72 19.84 -13.31
CA GLY A 219 7.47 19.09 -14.54
C GLY A 219 7.50 17.55 -14.37
N ALA A 220 7.22 16.82 -15.45
CA ALA A 220 7.29 15.37 -15.46
C ALA A 220 8.75 14.90 -15.45
N VAL A 221 9.25 14.43 -14.30
CA VAL A 221 10.64 13.94 -14.17
C VAL A 221 10.91 12.69 -15.03
N ARG A 222 9.86 11.97 -15.44
CA ARG A 222 9.92 10.71 -16.18
C ARG A 222 8.95 10.72 -17.36
N SER A 223 9.17 9.80 -18.29
CA SER A 223 8.14 9.45 -19.27
C SER A 223 7.19 8.41 -18.66
N TYR A 224 5.90 8.56 -18.89
CA TYR A 224 4.86 7.66 -18.40
C TYR A 224 4.24 6.89 -19.56
N TRP A 225 4.01 5.59 -19.35
CA TRP A 225 3.63 4.64 -20.38
C TRP A 225 2.48 3.77 -19.91
N LEU A 226 1.60 3.39 -20.83
CA LEU A 226 0.55 2.40 -20.61
C LEU A 226 1.00 1.06 -21.20
N LEU A 227 0.93 -0.01 -20.42
CA LEU A 227 1.18 -1.38 -20.90
C LEU A 227 0.06 -1.80 -21.87
N LEU A 228 0.44 -2.32 -23.02
CA LEU A 228 -0.47 -2.88 -24.00
C LEU A 228 -0.60 -4.40 -23.79
N PRO A 229 -1.82 -4.97 -23.86
CA PRO A 229 -2.01 -6.41 -23.77
C PRO A 229 -1.41 -7.12 -25.00
N GLY A 230 -0.44 -8.01 -24.78
CA GLY A 230 0.23 -8.78 -25.83
C GLY A 230 -0.32 -10.21 -26.01
N LYS A 231 0.01 -10.86 -27.13
CA LYS A 231 -0.26 -12.29 -27.35
C LYS A 231 0.74 -13.15 -26.55
N LYS A 232 0.32 -14.34 -26.11
CA LYS A 232 1.22 -15.30 -25.42
C LYS A 232 2.46 -15.57 -26.28
N GLY A 233 3.65 -15.22 -25.77
CA GLY A 233 4.94 -15.45 -26.43
C GLY A 233 5.59 -14.22 -27.06
N GLU A 234 4.90 -13.06 -27.11
CA GLU A 234 5.47 -11.80 -27.61
C GLU A 234 6.05 -10.94 -26.48
N ALA A 235 7.06 -10.12 -26.79
CA ALA A 235 7.63 -9.17 -25.84
C ALA A 235 6.60 -8.08 -25.47
N PRO A 236 6.51 -7.68 -24.19
CA PRO A 236 5.53 -6.69 -23.75
C PRO A 236 5.78 -5.34 -24.43
N GLN A 237 4.71 -4.68 -24.85
CA GLN A 237 4.76 -3.37 -25.51
C GLN A 237 4.08 -2.32 -24.64
N GLY A 238 4.55 -1.08 -24.71
CA GLY A 238 3.91 0.06 -24.05
C GLY A 238 3.75 1.24 -24.99
N ILE A 239 2.80 2.12 -24.67
CA ILE A 239 2.60 3.40 -25.35
C ILE A 239 2.90 4.57 -24.43
N CYS A 240 3.67 5.55 -24.91
CA CYS A 240 4.02 6.73 -24.13
C CYS A 240 2.80 7.66 -24.01
N LEU A 241 2.33 7.86 -22.77
CA LEU A 241 1.24 8.76 -22.42
C LEU A 241 1.73 10.20 -22.26
N LEU A 242 2.78 10.38 -21.45
CA LEU A 242 3.30 11.69 -21.10
C LEU A 242 4.83 11.67 -21.20
N PRO A 243 5.44 12.47 -22.10
CA PRO A 243 6.89 12.60 -22.20
C PRO A 243 7.52 13.19 -20.93
N ARG A 244 8.79 12.83 -20.70
CA ARG A 244 9.64 13.49 -19.71
C ARG A 244 9.79 14.98 -20.06
N GLY A 245 9.75 15.83 -19.05
CA GLY A 245 9.88 17.29 -19.18
C GLY A 245 8.56 18.02 -19.42
N THR A 246 7.44 17.31 -19.54
CA THR A 246 6.12 17.96 -19.70
C THR A 246 5.80 18.82 -18.47
N GLU A 247 5.47 20.09 -18.67
CA GLU A 247 5.10 21.00 -17.57
C GLU A 247 3.80 20.57 -16.89
N GLU A 248 3.68 20.90 -15.60
CA GLU A 248 2.47 20.64 -14.82
C GLU A 248 1.29 21.42 -15.42
N GLY A 249 0.14 20.78 -15.56
CA GLY A 249 -1.06 21.33 -16.19
C GLY A 249 -1.11 21.22 -17.72
N VAL A 250 0.00 20.91 -18.41
CA VAL A 250 0.00 20.76 -19.88
C VAL A 250 -0.70 19.47 -20.29
N ARG A 251 -1.69 19.60 -21.18
CA ARG A 251 -2.46 18.48 -21.73
C ARG A 251 -1.95 18.08 -23.11
N ILE A 252 -1.59 16.81 -23.26
CA ILE A 252 -1.08 16.24 -24.51
C ILE A 252 -2.08 15.22 -25.04
N LEU A 253 -2.58 15.43 -26.27
CA LEU A 253 -3.44 14.47 -26.97
C LEU A 253 -2.60 13.48 -27.78
N LEU A 254 -2.81 12.18 -27.61
CA LEU A 254 -2.15 11.12 -28.37
C LEU A 254 -2.81 10.95 -29.74
N SER A 255 -2.60 11.93 -30.62
CA SER A 255 -3.13 11.91 -31.99
C SER A 255 -2.59 10.71 -32.79
N GLY A 256 -3.45 10.04 -33.56
CA GLY A 256 -3.08 8.92 -34.43
C GLY A 256 -3.15 7.51 -33.81
N ARG A 257 -3.61 7.38 -32.56
CA ARG A 257 -3.81 6.07 -31.88
C ARG A 257 -5.23 5.95 -31.36
N ARG A 258 -5.84 4.78 -31.55
CA ARG A 258 -7.17 4.46 -31.03
C ARG A 258 -7.11 3.23 -30.15
N PHE A 259 -7.99 3.20 -29.17
CA PHE A 259 -8.06 2.11 -28.20
C PHE A 259 -9.50 1.68 -28.01
N ALA A 260 -9.71 0.38 -27.83
CA ALA A 260 -10.95 -0.17 -27.31
C ALA A 260 -10.93 -0.07 -25.79
N LEU A 261 -11.74 0.84 -25.25
CA LEU A 261 -11.99 0.98 -23.83
C LEU A 261 -13.13 0.05 -23.43
N LYS A 262 -12.89 -0.86 -22.50
CA LYS A 262 -13.94 -1.74 -21.95
C LYS A 262 -14.76 -0.99 -20.91
N LEU A 263 -16.06 -0.89 -21.16
CA LEU A 263 -17.05 -0.29 -20.27
C LEU A 263 -17.97 -1.38 -19.68
N GLY A 264 -18.51 -1.14 -18.49
CA GLY A 264 -19.50 -2.01 -17.83
C GLY A 264 -18.92 -3.25 -17.14
N GLN A 265 -17.59 -3.35 -17.03
CA GLN A 265 -16.92 -4.42 -16.29
C GLN A 265 -15.67 -3.92 -15.58
N ALA A 266 -15.26 -4.61 -14.52
CA ALA A 266 -14.13 -4.20 -13.69
C ALA A 266 -12.84 -4.49 -14.44
N VAL A 267 -12.04 -3.44 -14.64
CA VAL A 267 -10.87 -3.47 -15.51
C VAL A 267 -9.66 -2.84 -14.86
N ARG A 268 -8.47 -3.24 -15.34
CA ARG A 268 -7.18 -2.78 -14.84
C ARG A 268 -6.36 -2.08 -15.92
N PHE A 269 -5.63 -1.04 -15.54
CA PHE A 269 -4.66 -0.30 -16.35
C PHE A 269 -3.29 -0.39 -15.70
N ASN A 270 -2.32 -1.00 -16.39
CA ASN A 270 -0.95 -1.12 -15.91
C ASN A 270 -0.11 0.02 -16.50
N LEU A 271 0.52 0.81 -15.64
CA LEU A 271 1.38 1.89 -16.07
C LEU A 271 2.84 1.57 -15.78
N LEU A 272 3.71 2.11 -16.61
CA LEU A 272 5.15 2.09 -16.40
C LEU A 272 5.70 3.51 -16.46
N ALA A 273 6.76 3.77 -15.71
CA ALA A 273 7.58 4.96 -15.85
C ALA A 273 8.96 4.59 -16.40
N ASN A 274 9.54 5.46 -17.21
CA ASN A 274 10.92 5.33 -17.68
C ASN A 274 11.68 6.65 -17.53
N SER A 275 12.83 6.59 -16.85
CA SER A 275 13.71 7.73 -16.57
C SER A 275 14.96 7.80 -17.46
N GLN A 276 15.29 6.71 -18.18
CA GLN A 276 16.61 6.48 -18.79
C GLN A 276 16.62 6.48 -20.33
N SER A 277 15.51 6.78 -21.00
CA SER A 277 15.51 6.80 -22.49
C SER A 277 16.44 7.87 -23.05
N HIS A 278 17.46 7.44 -23.80
CA HIS A 278 18.44 8.27 -24.50
C HIS A 278 17.82 9.15 -25.62
N SER A 279 16.62 8.81 -26.07
CA SER A 279 15.81 9.64 -26.98
C SER A 279 14.55 10.11 -26.24
N PRO A 280 14.18 11.40 -26.30
CA PRO A 280 12.92 11.87 -25.74
C PRO A 280 11.76 11.13 -26.43
N ALA A 281 11.03 10.34 -25.64
CA ALA A 281 9.85 9.64 -26.12
C ALA A 281 8.78 10.64 -26.52
N GLN A 282 8.12 10.42 -27.65
CA GLN A 282 6.99 11.23 -28.07
C GLN A 282 5.68 10.65 -27.54
N ALA A 283 4.72 11.50 -27.20
CA ALA A 283 3.39 11.04 -26.84
C ALA A 283 2.78 10.22 -27.99
N GLY A 284 2.22 9.05 -27.68
CA GLY A 284 1.66 8.11 -28.66
C GLY A 284 2.68 7.17 -29.31
N GLN A 285 3.97 7.29 -28.99
CA GLN A 285 5.00 6.34 -29.43
C GLN A 285 4.79 4.97 -28.76
N ILE A 286 4.77 3.91 -29.55
CA ILE A 286 4.76 2.53 -29.06
C ILE A 286 6.19 2.01 -29.09
N ALA A 287 6.62 1.42 -27.98
CA ALA A 287 7.94 0.81 -27.86
C ALA A 287 7.82 -0.58 -27.22
N VAL A 288 8.72 -1.47 -27.61
CA VAL A 288 8.93 -2.73 -26.88
C VAL A 288 9.52 -2.38 -25.52
N LEU A 289 8.94 -2.93 -24.45
CA LEU A 289 9.40 -2.75 -23.07
C LEU A 289 10.60 -3.67 -22.83
N ALA A 290 11.68 -3.43 -23.58
CA ALA A 290 12.96 -4.11 -23.46
C ALA A 290 14.02 -3.16 -22.90
N GLY A 291 15.03 -3.72 -22.25
CA GLY A 291 16.11 -2.97 -21.64
C GLY A 291 15.81 -2.48 -20.22
N GLU A 292 16.68 -1.61 -19.73
CA GLU A 292 16.69 -1.18 -18.33
C GLU A 292 15.96 0.17 -18.13
N GLY A 293 15.55 0.47 -16.88
CA GLY A 293 14.96 1.77 -16.53
C GLY A 293 13.42 1.84 -16.52
N TRP A 294 12.74 0.74 -16.87
CA TRP A 294 11.29 0.61 -16.70
C TRP A 294 10.92 0.32 -15.25
N VAL A 295 9.94 1.05 -14.73
CA VAL A 295 9.37 0.83 -13.39
C VAL A 295 7.87 0.70 -13.51
N GLU A 296 7.31 -0.44 -13.12
CA GLU A 296 5.85 -0.62 -13.07
C GLU A 296 5.27 0.20 -11.91
N LEU A 297 4.20 0.95 -12.18
CA LEU A 297 3.49 1.77 -11.22
C LEU A 297 2.26 1.02 -10.70
N PRO A 298 1.73 1.36 -9.50
CA PRO A 298 0.50 0.81 -9.00
C PRO A 298 -0.61 0.88 -10.06
N PRO A 299 -1.23 -0.26 -10.41
CA PRO A 299 -2.20 -0.29 -11.49
C PRO A 299 -3.52 0.36 -11.06
N LEU A 300 -4.14 1.12 -11.95
CA LEU A 300 -5.48 1.63 -11.70
C LEU A 300 -6.50 0.53 -12.00
N SER A 301 -7.31 0.17 -11.00
CA SER A 301 -8.43 -0.76 -11.17
C SER A 301 -9.74 -0.01 -10.97
N MET A 302 -10.62 -0.04 -11.97
CA MET A 302 -11.91 0.63 -11.90
C MET A 302 -12.91 -0.01 -12.87
N VAL A 303 -14.19 0.27 -12.70
CA VAL A 303 -15.20 0.02 -13.73
C VAL A 303 -15.50 1.35 -14.41
N LEU A 304 -15.47 1.37 -15.72
CA LEU A 304 -15.87 2.53 -16.50
C LEU A 304 -17.33 2.39 -16.92
N PRO A 305 -18.18 3.42 -16.74
CA PRO A 305 -19.62 3.33 -16.99
C PRO A 305 -19.91 3.05 -18.47
N ALA A 306 -20.79 2.09 -18.75
CA ALA A 306 -21.28 1.80 -20.10
C ALA A 306 -22.49 2.69 -20.45
N PRO A 307 -22.74 2.95 -21.75
CA PRO A 307 -23.94 3.67 -22.20
C PRO A 307 -25.24 2.96 -21.80
N GLU A 308 -26.32 3.71 -21.60
CA GLU A 308 -27.62 3.16 -21.20
C GLU A 308 -28.11 2.08 -22.21
N GLY A 309 -28.47 0.91 -21.69
CA GLY A 309 -28.99 -0.21 -22.48
C GLY A 309 -27.97 -1.28 -22.89
N ARG A 310 -26.69 -1.16 -22.51
CA ARG A 310 -25.68 -2.22 -22.73
C ARG A 310 -24.84 -2.50 -21.47
N ASP A 311 -24.95 -3.72 -20.94
CA ASP A 311 -24.23 -4.13 -19.73
C ASP A 311 -22.70 -4.23 -19.93
N LYS A 312 -22.24 -4.48 -21.17
CA LYS A 312 -20.82 -4.52 -21.54
C LYS A 312 -20.66 -3.95 -22.94
N THR A 313 -19.79 -2.96 -23.10
CA THR A 313 -19.50 -2.34 -24.39
C THR A 313 -18.01 -2.05 -24.51
N GLN A 314 -17.47 -2.16 -25.72
CA GLN A 314 -16.17 -1.58 -26.06
C GLN A 314 -16.41 -0.33 -26.89
N VAL A 315 -15.76 0.77 -26.54
CA VAL A 315 -15.83 2.04 -27.29
C VAL A 315 -14.44 2.44 -27.77
N GLU A 316 -14.37 3.02 -28.96
CA GLU A 316 -13.13 3.57 -29.49
C GLU A 316 -12.82 4.91 -28.83
N VAL A 317 -11.63 5.05 -28.25
CA VAL A 317 -11.16 6.26 -27.60
C VAL A 317 -9.77 6.66 -28.07
N GLN A 318 -9.50 7.96 -27.99
CA GLN A 318 -8.16 8.53 -27.98
C GLN A 318 -7.76 8.86 -26.55
N LEU A 319 -6.47 8.90 -26.27
CA LEU A 319 -5.96 9.22 -24.94
C LEU A 319 -5.41 10.65 -24.93
N GLN A 320 -5.67 11.37 -23.84
CA GLN A 320 -5.07 12.66 -23.53
C GLN A 320 -4.43 12.56 -22.15
N ALA A 321 -3.20 13.02 -21.98
CA ALA A 321 -2.47 12.93 -20.71
C ALA A 321 -2.04 14.32 -20.20
N SER A 322 -2.07 14.52 -18.88
CA SER A 322 -1.50 15.68 -18.19
C SER A 322 -0.94 15.29 -16.82
N MET A 323 -0.03 16.11 -16.28
CA MET A 323 0.45 15.97 -14.90
C MET A 323 -0.13 17.10 -14.04
N SER A 324 -0.67 16.79 -12.86
CA SER A 324 -1.07 17.83 -11.90
C SER A 324 0.13 18.36 -11.09
N GLU A 325 -0.03 19.50 -10.42
CA GLU A 325 1.01 20.10 -9.56
C GLU A 325 1.39 19.20 -8.37
N VAL A 326 0.43 18.41 -7.89
CA VAL A 326 0.63 17.40 -6.83
C VAL A 326 1.29 16.12 -7.36
N GLY A 327 1.53 16.00 -8.67
CA GLY A 327 2.18 14.85 -9.27
C GLY A 327 1.25 13.64 -9.45
N THR A 328 0.02 13.90 -9.90
CA THR A 328 -0.92 12.90 -10.39
C THR A 328 -0.93 12.94 -11.91
N LEU A 329 -0.68 11.80 -12.56
CA LEU A 329 -0.84 11.67 -14.00
C LEU A 329 -2.33 11.44 -14.29
N GLU A 330 -2.92 12.38 -15.01
CA GLU A 330 -4.30 12.32 -15.46
C GLU A 330 -4.33 11.81 -16.90
N VAL A 331 -4.92 10.64 -17.16
CA VAL A 331 -5.17 10.15 -18.52
C VAL A 331 -6.66 10.20 -18.80
N ARG A 332 -7.07 11.03 -19.73
CA ARG A 332 -8.45 11.13 -20.22
C ARG A 332 -8.61 10.29 -21.49
N CYS A 333 -9.51 9.32 -21.45
CA CYS A 333 -10.01 8.64 -22.64
C CYS A 333 -11.11 9.52 -23.26
N VAL A 334 -10.90 10.06 -24.46
CA VAL A 334 -11.88 10.86 -25.21
C VAL A 334 -12.48 9.98 -26.30
N ALA A 335 -13.81 9.90 -26.41
CA ALA A 335 -14.44 9.06 -27.43
C ALA A 335 -14.05 9.55 -28.83
N ALA A 336 -13.69 8.61 -29.72
CA ALA A 336 -13.23 8.96 -31.06
C ALA A 336 -14.31 9.64 -31.93
N ASN A 337 -15.58 9.38 -31.60
CA ASN A 337 -16.74 9.86 -32.35
C ASN A 337 -17.48 11.02 -31.64
N ASP A 338 -17.08 11.37 -30.42
CA ASP A 338 -17.72 12.39 -29.58
C ASP A 338 -16.70 12.99 -28.61
N ALA A 339 -16.25 14.22 -28.87
CA ALA A 339 -15.23 14.89 -28.07
C ALA A 339 -15.73 15.30 -26.67
N ASP A 340 -17.04 15.41 -26.46
CA ASP A 340 -17.63 15.78 -25.18
C ASP A 340 -17.73 14.56 -24.25
N GLN A 341 -17.72 13.34 -24.81
CA GLN A 341 -17.70 12.11 -24.06
C GLN A 341 -16.26 11.71 -23.67
N SER A 342 -15.96 11.78 -22.37
CA SER A 342 -14.64 11.38 -21.88
C SER A 342 -14.65 10.71 -20.50
N TRP A 343 -13.66 9.86 -20.26
CA TRP A 343 -13.43 9.14 -19.01
C TRP A 343 -12.05 9.48 -18.45
N LEU A 344 -11.98 9.95 -17.21
CA LEU A 344 -10.72 10.29 -16.55
C LEU A 344 -10.17 9.09 -15.76
N LEU A 345 -8.88 8.83 -15.96
CA LEU A 345 -8.08 7.83 -15.27
C LEU A 345 -6.98 8.55 -14.48
N PRO A 346 -7.15 8.81 -13.17
CA PRO A 346 -6.12 9.42 -12.35
C PRO A 346 -5.13 8.36 -11.86
N PHE A 347 -3.84 8.61 -12.05
CA PHE A 347 -2.74 7.76 -11.58
C PHE A 347 -1.86 8.55 -10.63
N ALA A 348 -1.77 8.11 -9.38
CA ALA A 348 -0.79 8.66 -8.44
C ALA A 348 0.62 8.25 -8.87
N VAL A 349 1.46 9.21 -9.25
CA VAL A 349 2.82 8.91 -9.74
C VAL A 349 3.92 9.36 -8.78
N ARG A 350 3.65 10.29 -7.86
CA ARG A 350 4.50 10.56 -6.69
C ARG A 350 4.22 9.51 -5.62
N GLY A 351 5.27 8.85 -5.13
CA GLY A 351 5.18 7.71 -4.20
C GLY A 351 5.38 6.33 -4.86
N ALA A 352 5.05 6.14 -6.14
CA ALA A 352 5.12 4.81 -6.76
C ALA A 352 6.53 4.20 -6.92
N VAL A 353 7.60 4.99 -6.78
CA VAL A 353 9.00 4.50 -6.86
C VAL A 353 9.80 4.79 -5.58
N GLY A 354 9.10 5.20 -4.52
CA GLY A 354 9.68 5.47 -3.19
C GLY A 354 8.74 5.20 -2.02
N ALA A 355 7.55 4.65 -2.25
CA ALA A 355 6.54 4.30 -1.25
C ALA A 355 5.89 2.99 -1.71
N SER A 356 6.40 1.86 -1.25
CA SER A 356 5.64 1.16 -0.23
C SER A 356 5.91 1.68 1.17
N ALA A 357 5.15 2.70 1.59
CA ALA A 357 4.78 2.99 2.98
C ALA A 357 3.96 4.28 3.04
N SER A 358 2.65 4.16 3.25
CA SER A 358 1.81 4.94 4.17
C SER A 358 0.36 4.97 3.67
N ILE A 359 -0.49 4.17 4.31
CA ILE A 359 -1.92 4.47 4.40
C ILE A 359 -2.03 5.38 5.62
N ALA A 360 -1.67 6.64 5.45
CA ALA A 360 -1.88 7.76 6.35
C ALA A 360 -1.21 8.97 5.70
N ASP A 361 -1.88 10.12 5.78
CA ASP A 361 -1.54 11.42 5.19
C ASP A 361 -1.87 11.58 3.70
N ASP A 362 -3.18 11.54 3.41
CA ASP A 362 -3.81 12.52 2.52
C ASP A 362 -5.18 12.89 3.12
N ALA A 363 -5.13 13.58 4.26
CA ALA A 363 -6.25 14.27 4.87
C ALA A 363 -5.92 15.77 4.88
N ASP A 364 -5.89 16.39 3.69
CA ASP A 364 -6.25 17.80 3.50
C ASP A 364 -6.17 18.17 2.00
N ALA A 365 -7.23 17.82 1.28
CA ALA A 365 -7.59 18.51 0.04
C ALA A 365 -9.12 18.58 -0.05
N MET A 366 -9.68 19.55 0.67
CA MET A 366 -11.03 20.02 0.41
C MET A 366 -11.15 20.45 -1.07
N GLY A 367 -12.20 19.95 -1.74
CA GLY A 367 -12.85 20.70 -2.81
C GLY A 367 -12.90 20.11 -4.23
N THR A 368 -13.37 18.87 -4.41
CA THR A 368 -14.01 18.48 -5.70
C THR A 368 -15.34 17.74 -5.50
N GLY A 369 -16.23 18.29 -4.65
CA GLY A 369 -17.60 17.80 -4.37
C GLY A 369 -18.68 18.31 -5.34
N GLY A 370 -18.39 18.46 -6.63
CA GLY A 370 -19.28 19.20 -7.53
C GLY A 370 -20.45 18.43 -8.15
N ARG A 371 -20.29 17.13 -8.47
CA ARG A 371 -21.30 16.39 -9.27
C ARG A 371 -21.79 15.06 -8.68
N LYS A 372 -21.01 14.36 -7.84
CA LYS A 372 -21.46 13.11 -7.19
C LYS A 372 -22.33 13.37 -5.96
N ASP A 373 -22.10 14.48 -5.26
CA ASP A 373 -22.90 14.87 -4.08
C ASP A 373 -24.34 15.27 -4.44
N GLN A 374 -24.60 15.72 -5.68
CA GLN A 374 -25.96 16.04 -6.13
C GLN A 374 -26.88 14.81 -6.28
N LYS A 375 -26.32 13.61 -6.49
CA LYS A 375 -27.11 12.37 -6.64
C LYS A 375 -27.25 11.57 -5.35
N LEU A 376 -26.48 11.90 -4.32
CA LEU A 376 -26.57 11.25 -3.01
C LEU A 376 -27.98 11.35 -2.40
N PRO A 377 -28.67 12.51 -2.41
CA PRO A 377 -30.05 12.59 -1.91
C PRO A 377 -31.01 11.63 -2.61
N ALA A 378 -30.87 11.47 -3.94
CA ALA A 378 -31.70 10.54 -4.72
C ALA A 378 -31.40 9.06 -4.38
N ALA A 379 -30.13 8.72 -4.14
CA ALA A 379 -29.74 7.39 -3.68
C ALA A 379 -30.28 7.08 -2.28
N VAL A 380 -30.22 8.07 -1.38
CA VAL A 380 -30.80 7.96 -0.03
C VAL A 380 -32.32 7.83 -0.10
N ALA A 381 -33.00 8.55 -1.00
CA ALA A 381 -34.44 8.42 -1.22
C ALA A 381 -34.83 7.01 -1.72
N LEU A 382 -34.01 6.40 -2.57
CA LEU A 382 -34.22 5.02 -3.00
C LEU A 382 -34.06 4.03 -1.84
N MET A 383 -33.09 4.24 -0.96
CA MET A 383 -32.94 3.46 0.27
C MET A 383 -34.10 3.69 1.24
N GLU A 384 -34.63 4.91 1.36
CA GLU A 384 -35.84 5.21 2.14
C GLU A 384 -37.05 4.49 1.57
N ARG A 385 -37.20 4.41 0.24
CA ARG A 385 -38.31 3.68 -0.35
C ARG A 385 -38.31 2.19 0.02
N ILE A 386 -37.12 1.57 0.07
CA ILE A 386 -37.00 0.13 0.33
C ILE A 386 -36.94 -0.19 1.82
N PHE A 387 -36.21 0.58 2.62
CA PHE A 387 -35.99 0.33 4.05
C PHE A 387 -36.69 1.32 4.99
N GLY A 388 -37.53 2.21 4.46
CA GLY A 388 -38.21 3.26 5.22
C GLY A 388 -39.42 2.78 6.03
N ASN A 389 -40.06 3.76 6.68
CA ASN A 389 -41.14 3.51 7.63
C ASN A 389 -42.53 3.37 6.99
N GLN A 390 -42.73 3.84 5.76
CA GLN A 390 -44.04 3.78 5.11
C GLN A 390 -44.36 2.35 4.64
N ALA A 391 -45.61 1.92 4.85
CA ALA A 391 -46.17 0.68 4.32
C ALA A 391 -46.40 0.76 2.80
N GLN A 392 -45.39 1.17 2.03
CA GLN A 392 -45.41 1.02 0.59
C GLN A 392 -45.25 -0.48 0.26
N GLU A 393 -46.04 -0.96 -0.70
CA GLU A 393 -45.88 -2.30 -1.27
C GLU A 393 -44.61 -2.33 -2.13
N VAL A 394 -43.49 -2.67 -1.48
CA VAL A 394 -42.20 -2.88 -2.17
C VAL A 394 -42.11 -4.36 -2.55
N GLY A 395 -42.15 -4.65 -3.85
CA GLY A 395 -42.08 -6.01 -4.36
C GLY A 395 -40.67 -6.65 -4.18
N PRO A 396 -40.55 -7.98 -4.04
CA PRO A 396 -39.25 -8.66 -3.89
C PRO A 396 -38.25 -8.42 -5.04
N LYS A 397 -38.74 -8.09 -6.24
CA LYS A 397 -37.90 -7.75 -7.40
C LYS A 397 -37.22 -6.39 -7.21
N GLU A 398 -37.96 -5.42 -6.68
CA GLU A 398 -37.45 -4.06 -6.43
C GLU A 398 -36.34 -4.07 -5.37
N VAL A 399 -36.53 -4.84 -4.30
CA VAL A 399 -35.51 -5.05 -3.25
C VAL A 399 -34.21 -5.61 -3.84
N ARG A 400 -34.32 -6.67 -4.66
CA ARG A 400 -33.15 -7.30 -5.32
C ARG A 400 -32.44 -6.36 -6.30
N GLN A 401 -33.19 -5.47 -6.94
CA GLN A 401 -32.67 -4.52 -7.92
C GLN A 401 -32.06 -3.27 -7.29
N LEU A 402 -32.23 -3.02 -5.98
CA LEU A 402 -31.69 -1.84 -5.29
C LEU A 402 -30.23 -1.57 -5.64
N ARG A 403 -29.39 -2.61 -5.59
CA ARG A 403 -27.97 -2.49 -5.89
C ARG A 403 -27.73 -2.03 -7.34
N GLN A 404 -28.41 -2.63 -8.30
CA GLN A 404 -28.31 -2.26 -9.72
C GLN A 404 -28.82 -0.83 -9.95
N SER A 405 -29.89 -0.43 -9.27
CA SER A 405 -30.45 0.92 -9.34
C SER A 405 -29.49 1.97 -8.75
N LEU A 406 -28.80 1.66 -7.65
CA LEU A 406 -27.76 2.53 -7.08
C LEU A 406 -26.55 2.64 -8.01
N GLU A 407 -26.10 1.54 -8.60
CA GLU A 407 -25.00 1.53 -9.59
C GLU A 407 -25.38 2.32 -10.85
N LYS A 408 -26.63 2.23 -11.32
CA LYS A 408 -27.14 3.05 -12.43
C LYS A 408 -27.14 4.54 -12.10
N MET A 409 -27.47 4.90 -10.86
CA MET A 409 -27.59 6.30 -10.42
C MET A 409 -26.22 6.95 -10.12
N LEU A 410 -25.40 6.27 -9.32
CA LEU A 410 -24.15 6.79 -8.76
C LEU A 410 -22.91 6.42 -9.59
N GLY A 411 -23.09 5.60 -10.62
CA GLY A 411 -22.00 4.98 -11.35
C GLY A 411 -21.55 3.68 -10.68
N PRO A 412 -20.54 2.99 -11.26
CA PRO A 412 -20.18 1.67 -10.82
C PRO A 412 -19.50 1.67 -9.44
N ARG A 413 -19.82 0.66 -8.65
CA ARG A 413 -19.48 0.56 -7.22
C ARG A 413 -17.99 0.48 -6.90
N GLU A 414 -17.16 0.10 -7.87
CA GLU A 414 -15.71 0.06 -7.77
C GLU A 414 -15.09 1.47 -7.81
N GLY A 415 -15.83 2.47 -8.34
CA GLY A 415 -15.46 3.88 -8.36
C GLY A 415 -16.25 4.73 -7.35
N TRP A 416 -16.86 4.10 -6.35
CA TRP A 416 -17.45 4.80 -5.21
C TRP A 416 -16.34 5.16 -4.24
N GLU A 417 -16.09 6.47 -4.11
CA GLU A 417 -15.11 7.01 -3.16
C GLU A 417 -15.52 6.71 -1.72
N VAL A 418 -14.54 6.73 -0.81
CA VAL A 418 -14.76 6.43 0.62
C VAL A 418 -15.86 7.30 1.22
N GLY A 419 -15.90 8.61 0.92
CA GLY A 419 -16.96 9.50 1.41
C GLY A 419 -18.36 9.08 0.97
N LEU A 420 -18.53 8.70 -0.31
CA LEU A 420 -19.81 8.20 -0.83
C LEU A 420 -20.19 6.86 -0.20
N LEU A 421 -19.22 5.94 -0.07
CA LEU A 421 -19.43 4.65 0.59
C LEU A 421 -19.94 4.86 2.02
N ARG A 422 -19.30 5.74 2.80
CA ARG A 422 -19.72 6.02 4.18
C ARG A 422 -21.08 6.72 4.25
N ALA A 423 -21.37 7.66 3.36
CA ALA A 423 -22.69 8.29 3.30
C ALA A 423 -23.82 7.29 2.97
N LEU A 424 -23.60 6.36 2.04
CA LEU A 424 -24.55 5.29 1.74
C LEU A 424 -24.70 4.32 2.90
N PHE A 425 -23.60 4.03 3.61
CA PHE A 425 -23.64 3.20 4.80
C PHE A 425 -24.45 3.87 5.91
N ASP A 426 -24.27 5.17 6.16
CA ASP A 426 -25.01 5.92 7.19
C ASP A 426 -26.52 5.92 6.87
N ALA A 427 -26.88 6.05 5.60
CA ALA A 427 -28.25 5.93 5.15
C ALA A 427 -28.84 4.52 5.37
N LEU A 428 -28.06 3.46 5.16
CA LEU A 428 -28.47 2.08 5.47
C LEU A 428 -28.60 1.83 6.97
N LEU A 429 -27.67 2.37 7.75
CA LEU A 429 -27.61 2.22 9.20
C LEU A 429 -28.80 2.90 9.88
N ALA A 430 -29.15 4.12 9.46
CA ALA A 430 -30.33 4.85 9.93
C ALA A 430 -31.64 4.04 9.75
N ARG A 431 -31.65 3.08 8.81
CA ARG A 431 -32.79 2.25 8.44
C ARG A 431 -32.62 0.77 8.83
N ALA A 432 -31.60 0.44 9.64
CA ALA A 432 -31.24 -0.94 9.99
C ALA A 432 -32.36 -1.73 10.69
N LYS A 433 -33.30 -1.05 11.37
CA LYS A 433 -34.47 -1.69 12.01
C LYS A 433 -35.35 -2.43 10.99
N ARG A 434 -35.40 -2.00 9.73
CA ARG A 434 -36.25 -2.58 8.69
C ARG A 434 -35.53 -3.59 7.79
N ARG A 435 -34.23 -3.81 7.97
CA ARG A 435 -33.47 -4.83 7.22
C ARG A 435 -34.12 -6.22 7.30
N ARG A 436 -34.80 -6.53 8.40
CA ARG A 436 -35.44 -7.83 8.66
C ARG A 436 -36.85 -7.99 8.11
N ARG A 437 -37.37 -7.05 7.31
CA ARG A 437 -38.76 -7.09 6.81
C ARG A 437 -39.08 -8.35 6.01
N THR A 438 -38.17 -8.75 5.13
CA THR A 438 -38.23 -10.04 4.41
C THR A 438 -36.81 -10.60 4.27
N ALA A 439 -36.69 -11.88 3.90
CA ALA A 439 -35.39 -12.49 3.63
C ALA A 439 -34.55 -11.71 2.61
N GLU A 440 -35.22 -11.19 1.56
CA GLU A 440 -34.59 -10.37 0.52
C GLU A 440 -34.06 -9.03 1.04
N HIS A 441 -34.80 -8.36 1.93
CA HIS A 441 -34.33 -7.11 2.53
C HIS A 441 -33.07 -7.34 3.36
N GLU A 442 -33.04 -8.44 4.13
CA GLU A 442 -31.91 -8.74 5.01
C GLU A 442 -30.68 -9.10 4.19
N ARG A 443 -30.84 -9.90 3.13
CA ARG A 443 -29.76 -10.28 2.21
C ARG A 443 -29.16 -9.07 1.50
N VAL A 444 -30.00 -8.21 0.92
CA VAL A 444 -29.54 -7.00 0.19
C VAL A 444 -28.90 -5.99 1.15
N TRP A 445 -29.45 -5.82 2.35
CA TRP A 445 -28.89 -4.93 3.35
C TRP A 445 -27.50 -5.39 3.78
N LEU A 446 -27.32 -6.67 4.14
CA LEU A 446 -26.01 -7.22 4.52
C LEU A 446 -24.99 -7.07 3.39
N ASN A 447 -25.38 -7.36 2.15
CA ASN A 447 -24.49 -7.24 1.01
C ASN A 447 -24.02 -5.79 0.77
N LEU A 448 -24.96 -4.83 0.76
CA LEU A 448 -24.68 -3.42 0.51
C LEU A 448 -23.96 -2.77 1.68
N ALA A 449 -24.42 -2.98 2.92
CA ALA A 449 -23.80 -2.43 4.11
C ALA A 449 -22.34 -2.90 4.25
N GLY A 450 -22.09 -4.20 4.03
CA GLY A 450 -20.73 -4.76 4.06
C GLY A 450 -19.85 -4.23 2.93
N TRP A 451 -20.43 -3.93 1.76
CA TRP A 451 -19.71 -3.24 0.69
C TRP A 451 -19.36 -1.81 1.10
N CYS A 452 -20.31 -1.05 1.63
CA CYS A 452 -20.13 0.36 1.96
C CYS A 452 -19.26 0.59 3.20
N LEU A 453 -19.14 -0.37 4.12
CA LEU A 453 -18.37 -0.23 5.36
C LEU A 453 -16.95 -0.82 5.29
N ARG A 454 -16.62 -1.70 4.34
CA ARG A 454 -15.30 -2.35 4.30
C ARG A 454 -14.12 -1.34 4.33
N PRO A 455 -12.97 -1.71 4.92
CA PRO A 455 -12.74 -2.88 5.76
C PRO A 455 -13.29 -2.73 7.21
N GLY A 456 -14.05 -1.67 7.51
CA GLY A 456 -14.50 -1.30 8.85
C GLY A 456 -13.54 -0.36 9.58
N VAL A 457 -12.46 0.07 8.91
CA VAL A 457 -11.44 1.00 9.42
C VAL A 457 -10.92 1.89 8.29
N GLY A 458 -10.27 2.98 8.66
CA GLY A 458 -9.50 3.84 7.74
C GLY A 458 -10.21 5.12 7.29
N ALA A 459 -11.51 5.28 7.56
CA ALA A 459 -12.24 6.53 7.34
C ALA A 459 -12.70 7.18 8.65
N GLU A 460 -12.93 8.49 8.62
CA GLU A 460 -13.45 9.24 9.76
C GLU A 460 -14.78 8.66 10.27
N LEU A 461 -14.93 8.50 11.59
CA LEU A 461 -16.09 7.88 12.26
C LEU A 461 -16.31 6.38 11.99
N ASP A 462 -15.37 5.66 11.36
CA ASP A 462 -15.51 4.21 11.18
C ASP A 462 -15.62 3.45 12.50
N ALA A 463 -14.86 3.86 13.53
CA ALA A 463 -14.97 3.27 14.86
C ALA A 463 -16.40 3.37 15.42
N TRP A 464 -17.03 4.55 15.30
CA TRP A 464 -18.41 4.75 15.73
C TRP A 464 -19.40 3.92 14.89
N ARG A 465 -19.24 3.88 13.56
CA ARG A 465 -20.08 3.04 12.67
C ARG A 465 -19.98 1.56 13.04
N MET A 466 -18.79 1.09 13.35
CA MET A 466 -18.55 -0.28 13.80
C MET A 466 -19.23 -0.56 15.15
N GLU A 467 -19.22 0.37 16.11
CA GLU A 467 -19.99 0.25 17.34
C GLU A 467 -21.49 0.13 17.08
N GLN A 468 -22.04 0.95 16.18
CA GLN A 468 -23.47 0.89 15.82
C GLN A 468 -23.84 -0.43 15.14
N VAL A 469 -22.97 -0.95 14.26
CA VAL A 469 -23.16 -2.26 13.61
C VAL A 469 -23.06 -3.40 14.60
N TRP A 470 -22.08 -3.33 15.51
CA TRP A 470 -21.90 -4.35 16.53
C TRP A 470 -23.10 -4.45 17.46
N ALA A 471 -23.74 -3.33 17.79
CA ALA A 471 -24.99 -3.33 18.55
C ALA A 471 -26.14 -4.11 17.86
N LEU A 472 -26.06 -4.33 16.55
CA LEU A 472 -27.01 -5.17 15.79
C LEU A 472 -26.64 -6.67 15.83
N TYR A 473 -25.41 -7.03 16.23
CA TYR A 473 -24.89 -8.40 16.20
C TYR A 473 -25.75 -9.34 17.05
N GLY A 474 -25.98 -8.99 18.32
CA GLY A 474 -26.78 -9.80 19.26
C GLY A 474 -28.24 -9.99 18.84
N GLN A 475 -28.73 -9.24 17.85
CA GLN A 475 -30.06 -9.50 17.29
C GLN A 475 -30.06 -10.76 16.40
N GLY A 476 -28.94 -11.10 15.75
CA GLY A 476 -28.75 -12.23 14.83
C GLY A 476 -29.31 -12.01 13.42
N LEU A 477 -29.75 -13.09 12.75
CA LEU A 477 -30.54 -13.07 11.51
C LEU A 477 -32.06 -13.15 11.79
N GLY A 478 -32.85 -12.35 11.07
CA GLY A 478 -34.31 -12.36 11.14
C GLY A 478 -34.93 -13.49 10.33
N HIS A 479 -34.25 -13.93 9.27
CA HIS A 479 -34.68 -15.04 8.40
C HIS A 479 -33.64 -16.17 8.41
N PRO A 480 -33.35 -16.81 9.56
CA PRO A 480 -32.28 -17.80 9.69
C PRO A 480 -32.58 -19.14 9.00
N ARG A 481 -33.79 -19.33 8.47
CA ARG A 481 -34.14 -20.52 7.68
C ARG A 481 -33.58 -20.46 6.25
N GLU A 482 -33.23 -19.27 5.78
CA GLU A 482 -32.74 -19.02 4.43
C GLU A 482 -31.20 -19.11 4.37
N ALA A 483 -30.66 -20.11 3.68
CA ALA A 483 -29.21 -20.30 3.57
C ALA A 483 -28.49 -19.12 2.89
N GLY A 484 -29.17 -18.40 2.00
CA GLY A 484 -28.65 -17.20 1.35
C GLY A 484 -28.39 -16.05 2.35
N ASN A 485 -29.19 -15.94 3.40
CA ASN A 485 -29.02 -14.90 4.43
C ASN A 485 -27.82 -15.18 5.31
N TRP A 486 -27.58 -16.45 5.65
CA TRP A 486 -26.36 -16.88 6.34
C TRP A 486 -25.10 -16.62 5.52
N THR A 487 -25.16 -16.84 4.21
CA THR A 487 -24.02 -16.56 3.32
C THR A 487 -23.66 -15.07 3.35
N GLU A 488 -24.65 -14.18 3.19
CA GLU A 488 -24.38 -12.73 3.28
C GLU A 488 -24.00 -12.27 4.70
N TRP A 489 -24.47 -12.95 5.75
CA TRP A 489 -24.05 -12.69 7.13
C TRP A 489 -22.55 -12.93 7.31
N TRP A 490 -22.03 -14.09 6.90
CA TRP A 490 -20.60 -14.37 7.00
C TRP A 490 -19.76 -13.47 6.10
N VAL A 491 -20.25 -13.16 4.89
CA VAL A 491 -19.57 -12.23 3.98
C VAL A 491 -19.54 -10.81 4.54
N PHE A 492 -20.63 -10.34 5.15
CA PHE A 492 -20.70 -9.03 5.80
C PHE A 492 -19.63 -8.92 6.88
N TRP A 493 -19.64 -9.84 7.85
CA TRP A 493 -18.69 -9.82 8.96
C TRP A 493 -17.24 -9.99 8.48
N ARG A 494 -16.99 -10.81 7.46
CA ARG A 494 -15.66 -10.93 6.86
C ARG A 494 -15.16 -9.60 6.31
N ARG A 495 -16.03 -8.84 5.64
CA ARG A 495 -15.67 -7.55 5.02
C ARG A 495 -15.34 -6.47 6.04
N VAL A 496 -15.87 -6.56 7.26
CA VAL A 496 -15.73 -5.53 8.29
C VAL A 496 -14.91 -6.00 9.51
N ALA A 497 -14.39 -7.23 9.48
CA ALA A 497 -13.69 -7.84 10.61
C ALA A 497 -12.53 -6.99 11.13
N ALA A 498 -11.80 -6.30 10.24
CA ALA A 498 -10.70 -5.42 10.61
C ALA A 498 -11.13 -4.23 11.51
N GLY A 499 -12.41 -3.85 11.48
CA GLY A 499 -12.99 -2.83 12.37
C GLY A 499 -13.46 -3.33 13.73
N LEU A 500 -13.43 -4.64 13.96
CA LEU A 500 -13.78 -5.24 15.24
C LEU A 500 -12.56 -5.31 16.15
N ASN A 501 -12.76 -4.99 17.43
CA ASN A 501 -11.74 -5.18 18.44
C ASN A 501 -11.58 -6.66 18.83
N GLU A 502 -10.58 -6.95 19.65
CA GLU A 502 -10.25 -8.31 20.09
C GLU A 502 -11.45 -9.04 20.73
N ALA A 503 -12.16 -8.42 21.67
CA ALA A 503 -13.29 -9.02 22.37
C ALA A 503 -14.45 -9.35 21.40
N GLN A 504 -14.72 -8.45 20.47
CA GLN A 504 -15.77 -8.63 19.45
C GLN A 504 -15.40 -9.75 18.46
N GLN A 505 -14.14 -9.80 18.01
CA GLN A 505 -13.70 -10.90 17.15
C GLN A 505 -13.73 -12.25 17.89
N MET A 506 -13.44 -12.28 19.19
CA MET A 506 -13.57 -13.48 20.02
C MET A 506 -15.02 -13.97 20.12
N GLU A 507 -15.99 -13.06 20.32
CA GLU A 507 -17.42 -13.42 20.34
C GLU A 507 -17.87 -13.97 18.96
N LEU A 508 -17.49 -13.29 17.88
CA LEU A 508 -17.77 -13.73 16.51
C LEU A 508 -17.10 -15.08 16.17
N LEU A 509 -15.92 -15.31 16.72
CA LEU A 509 -15.16 -16.55 16.56
C LEU A 509 -15.93 -17.75 17.14
N GLU A 510 -16.43 -17.63 18.37
CA GLU A 510 -17.19 -18.69 19.04
C GLU A 510 -18.45 -19.06 18.24
N ASP A 511 -19.17 -18.05 17.74
CA ASP A 511 -20.37 -18.25 16.94
C ASP A 511 -20.08 -18.97 15.62
N VAL A 512 -19.10 -18.48 14.85
CA VAL A 512 -18.70 -19.11 13.58
C VAL A 512 -18.22 -20.55 13.82
N ALA A 513 -17.48 -20.81 14.90
CA ALA A 513 -17.02 -22.15 15.27
C ALA A 513 -18.20 -23.09 15.53
N GLY A 514 -19.19 -22.65 16.30
CA GLY A 514 -20.42 -23.42 16.56
C GLY A 514 -21.19 -23.74 15.29
N HIS A 515 -21.31 -22.80 14.36
CA HIS A 515 -21.99 -23.02 13.07
C HIS A 515 -21.19 -23.94 12.14
N MET A 516 -19.88 -23.80 12.09
CA MET A 516 -19.01 -24.69 11.31
C MET A 516 -19.07 -26.13 11.83
N GLN A 517 -19.03 -26.34 13.14
CA GLN A 517 -19.15 -27.69 13.71
C GLN A 517 -20.48 -28.35 13.32
N LYS A 518 -21.59 -27.61 13.37
CA LYS A 518 -22.92 -28.09 12.95
C LYS A 518 -22.98 -28.41 11.45
N ALA A 519 -22.41 -27.55 10.60
CA ALA A 519 -22.36 -27.76 9.14
C ALA A 519 -21.58 -29.03 8.78
N VAL A 520 -20.47 -29.26 9.48
CA VAL A 520 -19.60 -30.42 9.31
C VAL A 520 -20.28 -31.72 9.75
N GLN A 521 -20.99 -31.71 10.88
CA GLN A 521 -21.68 -32.91 11.38
C GLN A 521 -22.84 -33.35 10.46
N LYS A 522 -23.53 -32.40 9.80
CA LYS A 522 -24.66 -32.69 8.89
C LYS A 522 -24.22 -33.19 7.51
N ASN A 523 -23.08 -32.74 6.98
CA ASN A 523 -22.54 -33.23 5.69
C ASN A 523 -22.22 -34.74 5.70
N SER A 524 -22.10 -35.36 6.87
CA SER A 524 -21.92 -36.81 7.01
C SER A 524 -23.20 -37.63 6.77
N LYS A 525 -24.41 -37.03 6.75
CA LYS A 525 -25.68 -37.80 6.76
C LYS A 525 -26.80 -37.30 5.82
N SER A 526 -26.67 -36.20 5.08
CA SER A 526 -27.70 -35.78 4.11
C SER A 526 -27.15 -34.96 2.94
N SER A 527 -27.67 -35.17 1.72
CA SER A 527 -27.28 -34.46 0.48
C SER A 527 -27.84 -33.04 0.33
N HIS A 528 -28.54 -32.51 1.33
CA HIS A 528 -29.07 -31.14 1.32
C HIS A 528 -28.09 -30.24 2.07
N GLY A 529 -27.59 -29.20 1.40
CA GLY A 529 -26.56 -28.29 1.90
C GLY A 529 -26.87 -27.67 3.27
N SER A 530 -25.84 -27.17 3.94
CA SER A 530 -25.94 -26.56 5.26
C SER A 530 -26.95 -25.39 5.27
N GLN A 531 -27.90 -25.43 6.20
CA GLN A 531 -28.84 -24.33 6.44
C GLN A 531 -28.13 -23.05 6.92
N HIS A 532 -26.88 -23.15 7.38
CA HIS A 532 -26.07 -22.05 7.92
C HIS A 532 -25.12 -21.44 6.88
N GLY A 533 -25.42 -21.58 5.59
CA GLY A 533 -24.65 -20.99 4.50
C GLY A 533 -23.41 -21.80 4.10
N ASN A 534 -22.53 -21.16 3.34
CA ASN A 534 -21.35 -21.80 2.74
C ASN A 534 -20.19 -21.95 3.73
N TYR A 535 -19.67 -23.17 3.85
CA TYR A 535 -18.49 -23.51 4.65
C TYR A 535 -17.24 -22.72 4.27
N SER A 536 -17.04 -22.42 2.97
CA SER A 536 -15.91 -21.61 2.50
C SER A 536 -15.96 -20.17 3.02
N ASP A 537 -17.15 -19.56 3.12
CA ASP A 537 -17.26 -18.19 3.62
C ASP A 537 -16.98 -18.10 5.12
N MET A 538 -17.35 -19.13 5.89
CA MET A 538 -17.01 -19.23 7.31
C MET A 538 -15.49 -19.39 7.51
N LEU A 539 -14.81 -20.23 6.70
CA LEU A 539 -13.35 -20.33 6.69
C LEU A 539 -12.66 -19.00 6.36
N ARG A 540 -13.21 -18.24 5.40
CA ARG A 540 -12.66 -16.93 5.03
C ARG A 540 -12.89 -15.86 6.08
N LEU A 541 -14.01 -15.90 6.78
CA LEU A 541 -14.25 -15.04 7.94
C LEU A 541 -13.24 -15.35 9.05
N PHE A 542 -13.04 -16.62 9.38
CA PHE A 542 -12.01 -17.03 10.33
C PHE A 542 -10.61 -16.52 9.98
N ALA A 543 -10.23 -16.63 8.71
CA ALA A 543 -8.94 -16.13 8.22
C ALA A 543 -8.80 -14.60 8.29
N ALA A 544 -9.92 -13.85 8.32
CA ALA A 544 -9.93 -12.39 8.36
C ALA A 544 -9.89 -11.81 9.79
N MET A 545 -10.15 -12.62 10.82
CA MET A 545 -10.16 -12.20 12.22
C MET A 545 -8.75 -12.18 12.81
N GLU A 546 -7.94 -11.25 12.32
CA GLU A 546 -6.53 -11.11 12.71
C GLU A 546 -6.31 -10.51 14.10
N ALA A 547 -7.34 -9.90 14.71
CA ALA A 547 -7.24 -9.37 16.07
C ALA A 547 -7.47 -10.43 17.15
N VAL A 548 -7.97 -11.62 16.77
CA VAL A 548 -8.05 -12.78 17.67
C VAL A 548 -6.64 -13.16 18.15
N PRO A 549 -6.43 -13.36 19.47
CA PRO A 549 -5.13 -13.78 20.00
C PRO A 549 -4.63 -15.03 19.30
N TRP A 550 -3.33 -15.04 18.99
CA TRP A 550 -2.76 -16.08 18.14
C TRP A 550 -2.92 -17.50 18.70
N GLN A 551 -3.07 -17.66 20.02
CA GLN A 551 -3.31 -18.94 20.69
C GLN A 551 -4.61 -19.59 20.21
N TYR A 552 -5.71 -18.82 20.14
CA TYR A 552 -6.98 -19.32 19.60
C TYR A 552 -6.87 -19.62 18.11
N ARG A 553 -6.19 -18.75 17.34
CA ARG A 553 -5.93 -19.00 15.92
C ARG A 553 -5.07 -20.26 15.68
N GLN A 554 -4.17 -20.59 16.61
CA GLN A 554 -3.40 -21.83 16.59
C GLN A 554 -4.31 -23.05 16.82
N GLU A 555 -5.18 -23.02 17.82
CA GLU A 555 -6.15 -24.10 18.07
C GLU A 555 -7.04 -24.35 16.85
N MET A 556 -7.52 -23.28 16.22
CA MET A 556 -8.30 -23.37 14.99
C MET A 556 -7.50 -23.95 13.83
N GLY A 557 -6.25 -23.51 13.66
CA GLY A 557 -5.35 -24.06 12.65
C GLY A 557 -5.15 -25.57 12.85
N ARG A 558 -4.99 -26.04 14.09
CA ARG A 558 -4.89 -27.47 14.42
C ARG A 558 -6.14 -28.24 14.06
N TRP A 559 -7.31 -27.67 14.35
CA TRP A 559 -8.58 -28.24 13.93
C TRP A 559 -8.69 -28.33 12.39
N MET A 560 -8.28 -27.29 11.66
CA MET A 560 -8.25 -27.29 10.19
C MET A 560 -7.28 -28.34 9.62
N LEU A 561 -6.11 -28.52 10.24
CA LEU A 561 -5.16 -29.57 9.87
C LEU A 561 -5.74 -30.98 10.06
N GLN A 562 -6.49 -31.23 11.14
CA GLN A 562 -7.16 -32.51 11.34
C GLN A 562 -8.21 -32.78 10.26
N ARG A 563 -8.88 -31.74 9.77
CA ARG A 563 -9.87 -31.87 8.69
C ARG A 563 -9.25 -32.15 7.34
N LEU A 564 -8.12 -31.54 7.03
CA LEU A 564 -7.39 -31.77 5.78
C LEU A 564 -6.96 -33.23 5.58
N LYS A 565 -6.99 -34.06 6.65
CA LYS A 565 -6.79 -35.52 6.56
C LYS A 565 -8.01 -36.27 5.99
N ARG A 566 -9.18 -35.63 5.92
CA ARG A 566 -10.41 -36.22 5.37
C ARG A 566 -10.52 -35.92 3.87
N PRO A 567 -10.97 -36.88 3.05
CA PRO A 567 -11.02 -36.72 1.59
C PRO A 567 -12.08 -35.73 1.09
N ASP A 568 -13.06 -35.36 1.91
CA ASP A 568 -14.13 -34.41 1.60
C ASP A 568 -13.77 -32.95 1.91
N GLU A 569 -12.59 -32.70 2.49
CA GLU A 569 -12.15 -31.37 2.87
C GLU A 569 -11.65 -30.56 1.67
N THR A 570 -11.95 -29.25 1.66
CA THR A 570 -11.56 -28.39 0.55
C THR A 570 -10.09 -27.98 0.62
N VAL A 571 -9.42 -27.97 -0.54
CA VAL A 571 -8.05 -27.48 -0.72
C VAL A 571 -7.92 -25.99 -0.35
N GLN A 572 -9.04 -25.24 -0.27
CA GLN A 572 -9.07 -23.86 0.21
C GLN A 572 -8.75 -23.73 1.71
N THR A 573 -8.85 -24.80 2.50
CA THR A 573 -8.51 -24.80 3.92
C THR A 573 -7.02 -24.48 4.16
N TRP A 574 -6.14 -24.84 3.21
CA TRP A 574 -4.73 -24.40 3.22
C TRP A 574 -4.57 -22.88 3.14
N TRP A 575 -5.38 -22.20 2.33
CA TRP A 575 -5.34 -20.74 2.25
C TRP A 575 -5.70 -20.10 3.59
N ALA A 576 -6.70 -20.64 4.29
CA ALA A 576 -7.12 -20.14 5.61
C ALA A 576 -6.00 -20.33 6.65
N ILE A 577 -5.36 -21.51 6.68
CA ILE A 577 -4.19 -21.78 7.53
C ILE A 577 -3.06 -20.79 7.23
N GLY A 578 -2.77 -20.56 5.94
CA GLY A 578 -1.75 -19.61 5.51
C GLY A 578 -2.02 -18.18 5.97
N ARG A 579 -3.29 -17.74 6.02
CA ARG A 579 -3.69 -16.45 6.59
C ARG A 579 -3.54 -16.40 8.11
N LEU A 580 -4.02 -17.43 8.81
CA LEU A 580 -3.94 -17.50 10.28
C LEU A 580 -2.49 -17.43 10.78
N ALA A 581 -1.56 -18.08 10.07
CA ALA A 581 -0.14 -18.10 10.43
C ALA A 581 0.72 -17.11 9.61
N ALA A 582 0.12 -16.17 8.88
CA ALA A 582 0.86 -15.21 8.06
C ALA A 582 1.80 -14.33 8.90
N ARG A 583 3.01 -14.07 8.38
CA ARG A 583 4.00 -13.19 9.04
C ARG A 583 3.65 -11.71 8.93
N GLN A 584 2.89 -11.37 7.90
CA GLN A 584 2.40 -10.02 7.62
C GLN A 584 0.88 -10.00 7.74
N SER A 585 0.40 -9.24 8.73
CA SER A 585 -1.00 -8.94 8.95
C SER A 585 -1.47 -7.88 7.94
N LEU A 586 -2.75 -7.95 7.55
CA LEU A 586 -3.39 -6.97 6.68
C LEU A 586 -4.00 -5.80 7.47
N ALA A 587 -4.44 -6.04 8.71
CA ALA A 587 -5.16 -5.05 9.50
C ALA A 587 -4.82 -5.01 11.00
N ALA A 588 -4.30 -6.11 11.57
CA ALA A 588 -3.99 -6.22 12.98
C ALA A 588 -2.56 -5.73 13.30
N ASN A 589 -2.38 -5.36 14.56
CA ASN A 589 -1.09 -4.94 15.08
C ASN A 589 -0.07 -6.08 15.08
N ALA A 590 1.21 -5.74 14.90
CA ALA A 590 2.30 -6.72 14.81
C ALA A 590 2.40 -7.65 16.04
N HIS A 591 1.99 -7.23 17.24
CA HIS A 591 2.03 -8.04 18.45
C HIS A 591 1.00 -9.18 18.49
N LEU A 592 -0.06 -9.10 17.67
CA LEU A 592 -1.05 -10.16 17.54
C LEU A 592 -0.59 -11.23 16.55
N VAL A 593 0.46 -10.99 15.76
CA VAL A 593 1.01 -11.98 14.82
C VAL A 593 1.51 -13.20 15.59
N MET A 594 1.14 -14.39 15.12
CA MET A 594 1.53 -15.65 15.72
C MET A 594 3.06 -15.78 15.74
N PRO A 595 3.71 -16.08 16.88
CA PRO A 595 5.16 -16.25 16.94
C PRO A 595 5.68 -17.35 16.00
N ALA A 596 6.93 -17.22 15.55
CA ALA A 596 7.54 -18.17 14.61
C ALA A 596 7.47 -19.64 15.09
N GLY A 597 7.75 -19.89 16.37
CA GLY A 597 7.69 -21.24 16.93
C GLY A 597 6.29 -21.85 16.93
N ALA A 598 5.23 -21.05 17.11
CA ALA A 598 3.86 -21.53 17.03
C ALA A 598 3.41 -21.78 15.58
N ALA A 599 3.88 -20.97 14.64
CA ALA A 599 3.58 -21.12 13.22
C ALA A 599 4.27 -22.33 12.56
N GLN A 600 5.36 -22.82 13.17
CA GLN A 600 6.16 -23.91 12.64
C GLN A 600 5.34 -25.18 12.41
N GLU A 601 4.38 -25.52 13.28
CA GLU A 601 3.56 -26.72 13.10
C GLU A 601 2.72 -26.70 11.81
N PHE A 602 2.21 -25.53 11.42
CA PHE A 602 1.44 -25.35 10.19
C PHE A 602 2.35 -25.36 8.97
N LEU A 603 3.56 -24.80 9.11
CA LEU A 603 4.56 -24.84 8.07
C LEU A 603 5.00 -26.27 7.80
N ASP A 604 5.32 -27.06 8.84
CA ASP A 604 5.71 -28.46 8.70
C ASP A 604 4.60 -29.26 8.00
N ALA A 605 3.33 -29.03 8.35
CA ALA A 605 2.20 -29.66 7.65
C ALA A 605 2.11 -29.28 6.16
N THR A 606 2.44 -28.04 5.77
CA THR A 606 2.57 -27.69 4.34
C THR A 606 3.77 -28.37 3.68
N LEU A 607 4.87 -28.54 4.42
CA LEU A 607 6.09 -29.22 3.93
C LEU A 607 5.89 -30.72 3.71
N GLU A 608 4.84 -31.33 4.26
CA GLU A 608 4.47 -32.72 3.95
C GLU A 608 3.70 -32.87 2.61
N GLN A 609 3.13 -31.78 2.08
CA GLN A 609 2.31 -31.82 0.86
C GLN A 609 3.14 -31.85 -0.43
N ASP A 610 2.65 -32.49 -1.48
CA ASP A 610 3.22 -32.34 -2.83
C ASP A 610 2.76 -31.01 -3.46
N TRP A 611 3.63 -30.00 -3.41
CA TRP A 611 3.34 -28.64 -3.90
C TRP A 611 3.15 -28.54 -5.41
N ARG A 612 3.61 -29.53 -6.19
CA ARG A 612 3.32 -29.58 -7.63
C ARG A 612 1.84 -29.88 -7.91
N LYS A 613 1.17 -30.56 -6.97
CA LYS A 613 -0.25 -30.91 -7.04
C LYS A 613 -1.13 -29.99 -6.20
N ASN A 614 -0.56 -29.36 -5.17
CA ASN A 614 -1.28 -28.54 -4.21
C ASN A 614 -0.65 -27.14 -4.08
N GLU A 615 -0.96 -26.28 -5.04
CA GLU A 615 -0.46 -24.89 -5.09
C GLU A 615 -0.94 -24.06 -3.88
N THR A 616 -2.12 -24.33 -3.31
CA THR A 616 -2.62 -23.56 -2.16
C THR A 616 -1.84 -23.86 -0.88
N ALA A 617 -1.37 -25.09 -0.68
CA ALA A 617 -0.45 -25.43 0.41
C ALA A 617 0.91 -24.74 0.24
N MET A 618 1.41 -24.66 -1.00
CA MET A 618 2.63 -23.90 -1.31
C MET A 618 2.44 -22.42 -1.00
N PHE A 619 1.32 -21.82 -1.43
CA PHE A 619 1.02 -20.42 -1.14
C PHE A 619 0.84 -20.16 0.36
N ALA A 620 0.27 -21.10 1.10
CA ALA A 620 0.19 -21.03 2.55
C ALA A 620 1.59 -21.00 3.19
N ALA A 621 2.51 -21.86 2.73
CA ALA A 621 3.91 -21.85 3.16
C ALA A 621 4.59 -20.49 2.88
N VAL A 622 4.33 -19.89 1.71
CA VAL A 622 4.85 -18.56 1.36
C VAL A 622 4.38 -17.50 2.36
N GLN A 623 3.09 -17.48 2.74
CA GLN A 623 2.58 -16.52 3.71
C GLN A 623 3.16 -16.70 5.11
N MET A 624 3.44 -17.95 5.50
CA MET A 624 4.05 -18.31 6.79
C MET A 624 5.57 -18.10 6.85
N ALA A 625 6.25 -18.14 5.70
CA ALA A 625 7.70 -18.02 5.61
C ALA A 625 8.19 -16.67 5.05
N ARG A 626 7.27 -15.78 4.66
CA ARG A 626 7.58 -14.45 4.12
C ARG A 626 8.55 -13.69 5.03
N MET A 627 9.60 -13.11 4.43
CA MET A 627 10.53 -12.26 5.14
C MET A 627 9.94 -10.85 5.29
N THR A 628 9.77 -10.41 6.54
CA THR A 628 9.20 -9.10 6.89
C THR A 628 10.27 -8.07 7.21
N GLY A 629 11.50 -8.52 7.51
CA GLY A 629 12.59 -7.67 8.00
C GLY A 629 12.47 -7.40 9.50
N ASP A 630 11.46 -7.97 10.16
CA ASP A 630 11.26 -7.91 11.60
C ASP A 630 11.62 -9.25 12.23
N ARG A 631 12.72 -9.24 12.97
CA ARG A 631 13.28 -10.40 13.65
C ARG A 631 12.34 -11.05 14.66
N ALA A 632 11.36 -10.32 15.20
CA ALA A 632 10.39 -10.89 16.13
C ALA A 632 9.35 -11.76 15.42
N ARG A 633 9.15 -11.56 14.10
CA ARG A 633 8.13 -12.24 13.29
C ARG A 633 8.71 -13.25 12.33
N ASP A 634 9.89 -12.95 11.77
CA ASP A 634 10.55 -13.76 10.76
C ASP A 634 10.92 -15.16 11.30
N LEU A 635 10.78 -16.17 10.45
CA LEU A 635 11.20 -17.53 10.78
C LEU A 635 12.73 -17.61 10.90
N PRO A 636 13.26 -18.54 11.72
CA PRO A 636 14.68 -18.90 11.71
C PRO A 636 15.19 -19.17 10.29
N ASP A 637 16.42 -18.72 10.02
CA ASP A 637 17.01 -18.80 8.67
C ASP A 637 17.10 -20.24 8.16
N GLU A 638 17.36 -21.22 9.04
CA GLU A 638 17.38 -22.64 8.71
C GLU A 638 16.02 -23.16 8.21
N LEU A 639 14.92 -22.77 8.87
CA LEU A 639 13.57 -23.16 8.45
C LEU A 639 13.20 -22.49 7.13
N ARG A 640 13.58 -21.21 6.95
CA ARG A 640 13.31 -20.47 5.71
C ARG A 640 14.08 -21.07 4.53
N ALA A 641 15.32 -21.52 4.74
CA ALA A 641 16.12 -22.21 3.73
C ALA A 641 15.46 -23.52 3.28
N ARG A 642 14.93 -24.33 4.20
CA ARG A 642 14.16 -25.56 3.88
C ARG A 642 12.94 -25.27 2.99
N VAL A 643 12.21 -24.19 3.29
CA VAL A 643 11.05 -23.76 2.47
C VAL A 643 11.50 -23.37 1.06
N LEU A 644 12.55 -22.56 0.94
CA LEU A 644 13.09 -22.10 -0.34
C LEU A 644 13.58 -23.26 -1.23
N GLU A 645 14.28 -24.22 -0.63
CA GLU A 645 14.75 -25.41 -1.34
C GLU A 645 13.58 -26.19 -1.95
N LYS A 646 12.54 -26.46 -1.15
CA LYS A 646 11.36 -27.16 -1.62
C LYS A 646 10.58 -26.35 -2.66
N MET A 647 10.47 -25.02 -2.50
CA MET A 647 9.80 -24.14 -3.47
C MET A 647 10.48 -24.21 -4.84
N ARG A 648 11.82 -24.16 -4.87
CA ARG A 648 12.61 -24.30 -6.10
C ARG A 648 12.40 -25.68 -6.72
N ALA A 649 12.46 -26.75 -5.92
CA ALA A 649 12.22 -28.11 -6.40
C ALA A 649 10.80 -28.33 -6.94
N SER A 650 9.80 -27.62 -6.42
CA SER A 650 8.41 -27.69 -6.86
C SER A 650 8.05 -26.74 -8.02
N GLY A 651 8.99 -25.93 -8.52
CA GLY A 651 8.74 -24.98 -9.62
C GLY A 651 7.92 -23.76 -9.22
N ALA A 652 8.10 -23.27 -7.98
CA ALA A 652 7.41 -22.08 -7.50
C ALA A 652 7.74 -20.82 -8.34
N PRO A 653 6.80 -19.89 -8.52
CA PRO A 653 7.07 -18.62 -9.18
C PRO A 653 8.23 -17.85 -8.51
N GLU A 654 9.10 -17.21 -9.30
CA GLU A 654 10.25 -16.44 -8.78
C GLU A 654 9.82 -15.37 -7.78
N ARG A 655 8.66 -14.73 -8.00
CA ARG A 655 8.10 -13.75 -7.06
C ARG A 655 7.84 -14.35 -5.68
N TRP A 656 7.36 -15.59 -5.61
CA TRP A 656 7.10 -16.25 -4.32
C TRP A 656 8.39 -16.60 -3.61
N ILE A 657 9.39 -17.07 -4.36
CA ILE A 657 10.73 -17.31 -3.84
C ILE A 657 11.29 -16.00 -3.27
N ALA A 658 11.17 -14.90 -4.01
CA ALA A 658 11.60 -13.58 -3.57
C ALA A 658 10.91 -13.13 -2.26
N MET A 659 9.61 -13.39 -2.08
CA MET A 659 8.90 -13.05 -0.83
C MET A 659 9.46 -13.76 0.41
N VAL A 660 10.01 -14.96 0.25
CA VAL A 660 10.58 -15.76 1.34
C VAL A 660 12.08 -15.47 1.50
N GLU A 661 12.77 -15.18 0.41
CA GLU A 661 14.22 -14.94 0.40
C GLU A 661 14.60 -13.54 0.89
N GLN A 662 13.78 -12.53 0.58
CA GLN A 662 14.07 -11.12 0.87
C GLN A 662 12.79 -10.34 1.22
N VAL A 663 12.96 -9.16 1.80
CA VAL A 663 11.82 -8.29 2.14
C VAL A 663 11.23 -7.70 0.86
N VAL A 664 10.13 -8.29 0.41
CA VAL A 664 9.32 -7.82 -0.73
C VAL A 664 8.09 -7.10 -0.21
N GLN A 665 7.75 -5.97 -0.80
CA GLN A 665 6.54 -5.21 -0.46
C GLN A 665 5.29 -5.89 -1.02
N MET A 666 4.17 -5.82 -0.31
CA MET A 666 2.91 -6.36 -0.81
C MET A 666 2.38 -5.46 -1.93
N GLU A 667 2.35 -5.99 -3.14
CA GLU A 667 1.66 -5.33 -4.24
C GLU A 667 0.15 -5.53 -4.15
N ALA A 668 -0.61 -4.75 -4.92
CA ALA A 668 -2.05 -4.88 -5.00
C ALA A 668 -2.49 -6.30 -5.39
N GLU A 669 -1.73 -7.02 -6.23
CA GLU A 669 -2.01 -8.43 -6.55
C GLU A 669 -1.80 -9.36 -5.35
N ASP A 670 -0.77 -9.13 -4.53
CA ASP A 670 -0.49 -9.93 -3.35
C ASP A 670 -1.56 -9.70 -2.28
N GLN A 671 -1.96 -8.44 -2.07
CA GLN A 671 -3.08 -8.10 -1.21
C GLN A 671 -4.36 -8.74 -1.74
N LYS A 672 -4.63 -8.63 -3.04
CA LYS A 672 -5.83 -9.16 -3.64
C LYS A 672 -5.87 -10.69 -3.71
N ARG A 673 -4.74 -11.39 -3.79
CA ARG A 673 -4.66 -12.87 -3.69
C ARG A 673 -4.68 -13.33 -2.23
N SER A 674 -4.16 -12.51 -1.33
CA SER A 674 -4.35 -12.64 0.11
C SER A 674 -5.81 -12.36 0.52
N LEU A 675 -6.57 -11.60 -0.28
CA LEU A 675 -8.00 -11.30 -0.11
C LEU A 675 -8.95 -12.15 -1.00
N GLY A 676 -8.48 -12.74 -2.11
CA GLY A 676 -9.17 -13.72 -2.96
C GLY A 676 -9.69 -13.33 -4.38
N ASP A 677 -9.31 -12.23 -5.04
CA ASP A 677 -9.92 -11.77 -6.33
C ASP A 677 -8.91 -11.52 -7.50
N SER A 678 -9.27 -11.63 -8.81
CA SER A 678 -8.46 -11.13 -9.98
C SER A 678 -9.33 -10.50 -11.10
N LEU A 679 -8.83 -9.50 -11.87
CA LEU A 679 -9.63 -8.68 -12.84
C LEU A 679 -8.95 -8.52 -14.23
N PRO A 680 -9.71 -8.37 -15.34
CA PRO A 680 -9.20 -8.23 -16.73
C PRO A 680 -8.63 -6.84 -17.10
N PRO A 681 -7.87 -6.68 -18.22
CA PRO A 681 -7.33 -5.38 -18.67
C PRO A 681 -8.38 -4.49 -19.35
N GLY A 682 -8.28 -3.17 -19.16
CA GLY A 682 -9.30 -2.17 -19.52
C GLY A 682 -9.16 -1.43 -20.82
N LEU A 683 -7.93 -1.29 -21.34
CA LEU A 683 -7.63 -0.71 -22.64
C LEU A 683 -6.96 -1.77 -23.51
N VAL A 684 -7.41 -1.87 -24.75
CA VAL A 684 -6.79 -2.67 -25.79
C VAL A 684 -6.49 -1.75 -26.97
N LEU A 685 -5.28 -1.77 -27.49
CA LEU A 685 -4.95 -0.99 -28.69
C LEU A 685 -5.71 -1.58 -29.90
N LEU A 686 -6.26 -0.71 -30.76
CA LEU A 686 -6.97 -1.07 -31.98
C LEU A 686 -6.07 -1.08 -33.21
#